data_AF-A0A396YZQ9-F1
#
_entry.id   AF-A0A396YZQ9-F1
#
_cell.length_a   1.000
_cell.length_b   1.000
_cell.length_c   1.000
_cell.angle_alpha   90.00
_cell.angle_beta   90.00
_cell.angle_gamma   90.00
#
_symmetry.space_group_name_H-M   'P 1'
#
loop_
_entity.id
_entity.type
_entity.pdbx_description
1 polymer ?
#
loop_
_entity_poly.entity_id
_entity_poly.type
_entity_poly.pdbx_seq_one_letter_code
_entity_poly.pdbx_strand_id
1 'polypeptide(L)'
;MNKYYKFRYTFNLFFLLLISFSFFFTCVPKPEGSSFIDAAVFSNFLTNAQTPLNLKIRVQGLANGGFFTITNQDSEVLSITGNGDFEFSKKKPKYSEFSVSVLSQPVVTPSQTCQITNPTGILSPDSNLVEVRCGTKFFNLNLNVYGIATTATGTLSVRNGAVDTLNLTNDGTFSFSGQVPDLGSYSATILSSPNKHTCVMETIPPATGSINGSSVTLNVNCLSLIDSLPIDQTAIGPLDNVILTFSKPVTPMSCNFSAPPAPCFGDMSASALAPTVASYTANTLTIRPNLNWNSGIRQCIQLSGCTEAGTNRPFNLPRPTSYAVTNQIKYVNGLGANVGSCGSVATSCNSIQYAVSQCNTLSPCFILVAQGTYPISVLSDRIILKDQLQLLGGFSLDFQSRDIVAYQTTIQDNLGIGACGGSDLTSCAAIAGGSLTLTADLVIQGFTIITNPNNAVSTGIWLNNISTGASTFRIDQNKILGTASSAPYGLMQTRSGIYASNVRNSFFITGNYILGGSGNSMSVGLRLFNDTQGFVLNNSISGGSHRNLNDGIDSSIGIAINNMADNTTQSLVIANNIINSFHVNGTPAINAVTSKAIEALSINSPNFYVFHNTMYGGSGTTRSFGIHHQSTGVLNLNIVNNQILTNPLATNRVCLNYDVNNVNNTSDLRGNNFFGCNPAVASSPGGQFRVCGIEPSPLRDSFLCLTPLTNNTQLNFAHDPIFPNPSGNLDVLLLNSNSKCNSVYGGVDPAYPPAIAQFYRKDITGSLRTSNALPAPVPAGSFGYSIGAFEYNGNCVP
;
A
#
# COMPACT_ATOMS: atom_id res chain seq x y z
N MET A 1 62.22 1.94 -52.76
CA MET A 1 62.39 3.29 -53.33
C MET A 1 62.49 4.31 -52.19
N ASN A 2 63.70 4.88 -52.02
CA ASN A 2 64.01 6.23 -51.52
C ASN A 2 63.26 6.85 -50.32
N LYS A 3 63.91 6.91 -49.15
CA LYS A 3 64.76 8.03 -48.63
C LYS A 3 64.51 8.41 -47.15
N TYR A 4 65.59 8.25 -46.37
CA TYR A 4 66.16 9.04 -45.25
C TYR A 4 65.49 9.17 -43.86
N TYR A 5 66.40 9.25 -42.87
CA TYR A 5 66.33 8.91 -41.45
C TYR A 5 66.07 10.09 -40.50
N LYS A 6 65.51 9.72 -39.32
CA LYS A 6 65.53 10.32 -37.96
C LYS A 6 66.40 11.55 -37.67
N PHE A 7 65.87 12.43 -36.79
CA PHE A 7 66.68 13.14 -35.78
C PHE A 7 65.94 13.31 -34.44
N ARG A 8 66.51 12.72 -33.38
CA ARG A 8 66.46 13.17 -31.98
C ARG A 8 67.87 13.68 -31.69
N TYR A 9 68.05 14.85 -31.09
CA TYR A 9 68.87 15.06 -29.88
C TYR A 9 68.97 16.55 -29.51
N THR A 10 68.78 16.76 -28.21
CA THR A 10 69.14 17.90 -27.35
C THR A 10 70.60 18.32 -27.47
N PHE A 11 70.85 19.65 -27.41
CA PHE A 11 72.08 20.40 -27.04
C PHE A 11 72.31 21.55 -28.03
N ASN A 12 71.73 22.74 -27.78
CA ASN A 12 72.23 24.05 -28.27
C ASN A 12 71.29 25.21 -27.88
N LEU A 13 71.21 25.56 -26.60
CA LEU A 13 70.71 26.89 -26.21
C LEU A 13 71.34 27.38 -24.89
N PHE A 14 72.53 26.87 -24.55
CA PHE A 14 73.30 27.22 -23.35
C PHE A 14 74.55 28.06 -23.67
N PHE A 15 74.72 28.50 -24.92
CA PHE A 15 75.94 29.18 -25.40
C PHE A 15 75.71 30.58 -26.00
N LEU A 16 74.52 31.18 -25.81
CA LEU A 16 74.17 32.50 -26.37
C LEU A 16 73.50 33.47 -25.38
N LEU A 17 73.38 33.11 -24.09
CA LEU A 17 72.90 34.01 -23.03
C LEU A 17 73.98 34.41 -22.01
N LEU A 18 75.20 33.85 -22.12
CA LEU A 18 76.32 34.07 -21.21
C LEU A 18 77.27 35.21 -21.63
N ILE A 19 76.94 35.99 -22.67
CA ILE A 19 77.73 37.13 -23.18
C ILE A 19 76.85 38.37 -23.43
N SER A 20 75.89 38.65 -22.53
CA SER A 20 75.09 39.89 -22.60
C SER A 20 74.71 40.50 -21.24
N PHE A 21 75.28 40.01 -20.13
CA PHE A 21 74.99 40.53 -18.78
C PHE A 21 76.23 41.09 -18.04
N SER A 22 77.27 41.50 -18.78
CA SER A 22 78.48 42.13 -18.22
C SER A 22 78.56 43.64 -18.44
N PHE A 23 77.48 44.31 -18.87
CA PHE A 23 77.47 45.76 -19.08
C PHE A 23 76.12 46.40 -18.76
N PHE A 24 75.71 46.43 -17.48
CA PHE A 24 74.84 47.50 -16.94
C PHE A 24 75.05 47.66 -15.42
N PHE A 25 76.29 47.88 -15.00
CA PHE A 25 76.52 48.80 -13.89
C PHE A 25 76.59 50.19 -14.48
N THR A 26 75.47 50.90 -14.55
CA THR A 26 75.43 52.37 -14.46
C THR A 26 74.05 52.83 -14.00
N CYS A 27 74.08 53.54 -12.87
CA CYS A 27 73.30 54.75 -12.58
C CYS A 27 71.81 54.75 -12.97
N VAL A 28 70.93 54.62 -11.97
CA VAL A 28 69.72 55.44 -12.00
C VAL A 28 70.20 56.89 -11.89
N PRO A 29 70.05 57.72 -12.94
CA PRO A 29 70.53 59.09 -12.90
C PRO A 29 69.80 59.84 -11.78
N LYS A 30 70.53 60.63 -11.01
CA LYS A 30 69.93 61.62 -10.12
C LYS A 30 69.04 62.53 -10.99
N PRO A 31 67.74 62.73 -10.68
CA PRO A 31 66.91 63.65 -11.44
C PRO A 31 67.51 65.05 -11.32
N GLU A 32 67.94 65.63 -12.43
CA GLU A 32 68.42 67.01 -12.46
C GLU A 32 67.24 67.94 -12.13
N GLY A 33 67.31 68.60 -10.98
CA GLY A 33 66.30 69.56 -10.51
C GLY A 33 65.43 69.12 -9.33
N SER A 34 65.66 67.95 -8.70
CA SER A 34 64.85 67.51 -7.56
C SER A 34 65.27 68.18 -6.23
N SER A 35 64.32 68.89 -5.62
CA SER A 35 64.41 69.42 -4.26
C SER A 35 64.61 68.28 -3.26
N PHE A 36 65.21 68.55 -2.10
CA PHE A 36 65.40 67.56 -1.00
C PHE A 36 64.07 66.87 -0.61
N ILE A 37 62.94 67.51 -0.89
CA ILE A 37 61.59 66.99 -0.66
C ILE A 37 61.22 65.90 -1.69
N ASP A 38 61.61 66.03 -2.96
CA ASP A 38 61.29 65.04 -4.01
C ASP A 38 62.07 63.74 -3.84
N ALA A 39 63.34 63.82 -3.42
CA ALA A 39 64.13 62.63 -3.10
C ALA A 39 63.56 61.89 -1.87
N ALA A 40 63.06 62.63 -0.87
CA ALA A 40 62.43 62.05 0.32
C ALA A 40 61.06 61.43 0.01
N VAL A 41 60.26 62.02 -0.90
CA VAL A 41 58.98 61.45 -1.36
C VAL A 41 59.21 60.22 -2.24
N PHE A 42 60.16 60.25 -3.17
CA PHE A 42 60.47 59.09 -4.02
C PHE A 42 61.13 57.95 -3.22
N SER A 43 61.98 58.29 -2.24
CA SER A 43 62.53 57.30 -1.29
C SER A 43 61.43 56.73 -0.39
N ASN A 44 60.49 57.54 0.12
CA ASN A 44 59.35 57.03 0.89
C ASN A 44 58.38 56.20 0.03
N PHE A 45 58.24 56.53 -1.25
CA PHE A 45 57.42 55.77 -2.19
C PHE A 45 58.07 54.43 -2.51
N LEU A 46 59.38 54.39 -2.74
CA LEU A 46 60.16 53.17 -2.95
C LEU A 46 60.25 52.30 -1.68
N THR A 47 60.42 52.89 -0.49
CA THR A 47 60.44 52.13 0.77
C THR A 47 59.06 51.60 1.14
N ASN A 48 57.97 52.36 0.93
CA ASN A 48 56.60 51.87 1.13
C ASN A 48 56.17 50.87 0.04
N ALA A 49 56.68 50.98 -1.19
CA ALA A 49 56.43 50.02 -2.26
C ALA A 49 57.16 48.68 -2.04
N GLN A 50 58.24 48.67 -1.25
CA GLN A 50 59.04 47.46 -0.98
C GLN A 50 58.77 46.80 0.38
N THR A 51 57.85 47.29 1.22
CA THR A 51 57.55 46.65 2.50
C THR A 51 57.03 45.23 2.31
N PRO A 52 57.75 44.19 2.77
CA PRO A 52 57.30 42.80 2.65
C PRO A 52 56.00 42.57 3.43
N LEU A 53 55.07 41.79 2.86
CA LEU A 53 53.76 41.48 3.45
C LEU A 53 53.76 40.09 4.10
N ASN A 54 52.99 39.93 5.19
CA ASN A 54 52.66 38.62 5.74
C ASN A 54 51.51 37.99 4.95
N LEU A 55 51.58 36.68 4.72
CA LEU A 55 50.44 35.89 4.25
C LEU A 55 49.60 35.50 5.48
N LYS A 56 48.41 36.12 5.58
CA LYS A 56 47.47 35.90 6.67
C LYS A 56 46.55 34.73 6.34
N ILE A 57 46.16 33.99 7.36
CA ILE A 57 45.25 32.86 7.30
C ILE A 57 44.08 33.14 8.24
N ARG A 58 42.85 32.97 7.78
CA ARG A 58 41.66 33.04 8.63
C ARG A 58 40.98 31.67 8.66
N VAL A 59 40.83 31.13 9.85
CA VAL A 59 40.24 29.80 10.06
C VAL A 59 38.88 29.93 10.73
N GLN A 60 37.89 29.27 10.14
CA GLN A 60 36.52 29.22 10.65
C GLN A 60 35.99 27.78 10.64
N GLY A 61 35.18 27.43 11.64
CA GLY A 61 34.48 26.15 11.74
C GLY A 61 35.28 24.98 12.34
N LEU A 62 36.49 25.21 12.85
CA LEU A 62 37.28 24.19 13.54
C LEU A 62 36.63 23.89 14.91
N ALA A 63 36.39 22.60 15.20
CA ALA A 63 35.83 22.13 16.46
C ALA A 63 36.77 22.39 17.65
N ASN A 64 36.21 22.46 18.85
CA ASN A 64 36.98 22.67 20.07
C ASN A 64 37.94 21.48 20.31
N GLY A 65 39.21 21.77 20.64
CA GLY A 65 40.27 20.77 20.73
C GLY A 65 40.81 20.30 19.38
N GLY A 66 40.37 20.88 18.26
CA GLY A 66 40.87 20.57 16.93
C GLY A 66 42.26 21.10 16.65
N PHE A 67 43.03 20.30 15.92
CA PHE A 67 44.40 20.61 15.52
C PHE A 67 44.63 20.17 14.10
N PHE A 68 45.13 21.06 13.24
CA PHE A 68 45.54 20.70 11.88
C PHE A 68 46.75 21.54 11.45
N THR A 69 47.44 21.11 10.39
CA THR A 69 48.64 21.82 9.90
C THR A 69 48.48 22.19 8.43
N ILE A 70 48.94 23.38 8.07
CA ILE A 70 49.01 23.87 6.69
C ILE A 70 50.46 24.19 6.34
N THR A 71 50.80 24.08 5.06
CA THR A 71 52.13 24.42 4.54
C THR A 71 52.01 25.42 3.41
N ASN A 72 53.02 26.29 3.26
CA ASN A 72 53.14 27.16 2.10
C ASN A 72 54.19 26.64 1.08
N GLN A 73 54.41 27.39 0.00
CA GLN A 73 55.37 27.09 -1.06
C GLN A 73 56.85 27.08 -0.60
N ASP A 74 57.15 27.62 0.58
CA ASP A 74 58.50 27.69 1.15
C ASP A 74 58.75 26.64 2.22
N SER A 75 57.86 25.64 2.29
CA SER A 75 57.87 24.58 3.30
C SER A 75 57.76 25.13 4.74
N GLU A 76 57.20 26.33 4.93
CA GLU A 76 56.79 26.77 6.26
C GLU A 76 55.53 26.01 6.66
N VAL A 77 55.56 25.39 7.83
CA VAL A 77 54.41 24.71 8.42
C VAL A 77 53.81 25.61 9.49
N LEU A 78 52.51 25.84 9.41
CA LEU A 78 51.74 26.59 10.40
C LEU A 78 50.75 25.64 11.08
N SER A 79 50.85 25.54 12.40
CA SER A 79 49.94 24.77 13.25
C SER A 79 48.74 25.60 13.67
N ILE A 80 47.54 25.08 13.44
CA ILE A 80 46.29 25.73 13.79
C ILE A 80 45.61 24.95 14.90
N THR A 81 45.33 25.62 16.03
CA THR A 81 44.73 25.03 17.24
C THR A 81 43.33 25.59 17.56
N GLY A 82 42.80 26.48 16.72
CA GLY A 82 41.52 27.14 16.95
C GLY A 82 41.05 27.99 15.77
N ASN A 83 39.86 28.57 15.90
CA ASN A 83 39.34 29.55 14.95
C ASN A 83 39.98 30.92 15.19
N GLY A 84 40.20 31.69 14.12
CA GLY A 84 40.81 33.02 14.22
C GLY A 84 41.77 33.33 13.08
N ASP A 85 42.55 34.39 13.27
CA ASP A 85 43.55 34.85 12.31
C ASP A 85 44.94 34.39 12.72
N PHE A 86 45.69 33.88 11.75
CA PHE A 86 47.07 33.40 11.86
C PHE A 86 47.91 33.99 10.73
N GLU A 87 49.23 33.87 10.79
CA GLU A 87 50.10 34.34 9.72
C GLU A 87 51.37 33.47 9.61
N PHE A 88 51.87 33.31 8.38
CA PHE A 88 53.21 32.76 8.17
C PHE A 88 54.26 33.80 8.58
N SER A 89 55.36 33.32 9.21
CA SER A 89 56.37 34.20 9.80
C SER A 89 57.27 34.86 8.76
N LYS A 90 57.54 34.20 7.62
CA LYS A 90 58.32 34.83 6.55
C LYS A 90 57.44 35.81 5.77
N LYS A 91 57.88 37.06 5.77
CA LYS A 91 57.32 38.08 4.89
C LYS A 91 57.74 37.83 3.44
N LYS A 92 56.83 38.17 2.53
CA LYS A 92 57.02 38.01 1.09
C LYS A 92 56.99 39.36 0.37
N PRO A 93 57.74 39.50 -0.74
CA PRO A 93 57.64 40.69 -1.58
C PRO A 93 56.19 40.94 -2.00
N LYS A 94 55.79 42.22 -2.11
CA LYS A 94 54.50 42.56 -2.72
C LYS A 94 54.44 41.99 -4.14
N TYR A 95 53.27 41.49 -4.50
CA TYR A 95 52.94 40.88 -5.79
C TYR A 95 53.62 39.54 -6.09
N SER A 96 54.23 38.88 -5.10
CA SER A 96 54.69 37.49 -5.27
C SER A 96 53.53 36.50 -5.27
N GLU A 97 53.68 35.38 -5.97
CA GLU A 97 52.75 34.26 -5.89
C GLU A 97 52.82 33.57 -4.53
N PHE A 98 51.68 33.04 -4.06
CA PHE A 98 51.61 32.14 -2.92
C PHE A 98 50.84 30.87 -3.25
N SER A 99 51.18 29.79 -2.55
CA SER A 99 50.39 28.56 -2.52
C SER A 99 50.33 28.00 -1.11
N VAL A 100 49.15 27.64 -0.63
CA VAL A 100 48.92 27.02 0.67
C VAL A 100 48.20 25.70 0.47
N SER A 101 48.65 24.66 1.16
CA SER A 101 48.01 23.34 1.16
C SER A 101 47.83 22.83 2.59
N VAL A 102 46.83 21.98 2.80
CA VAL A 102 46.61 21.31 4.07
C VAL A 102 47.55 20.11 4.15
N LEU A 103 48.44 20.10 5.14
CA LEU A 103 49.43 19.05 5.36
C LEU A 103 48.86 17.91 6.20
N SER A 104 48.06 18.23 7.23
CA SER A 104 47.31 17.26 8.02
C SER A 104 45.90 17.77 8.29
N GLN A 105 44.91 16.89 8.22
CA GLN A 105 43.51 17.18 8.58
C GLN A 105 43.31 17.02 10.10
N PRO A 106 42.30 17.69 10.70
CA PRO A 106 42.05 17.57 12.12
C PRO A 106 41.54 16.18 12.53
N VAL A 107 42.09 15.65 13.61
CA VAL A 107 41.63 14.41 14.26
C VAL A 107 40.78 14.79 15.48
N VAL A 108 39.49 14.96 15.25
CA VAL A 108 38.50 15.43 16.23
C VAL A 108 37.25 14.55 16.21
N THR A 109 36.45 14.64 17.28
CA THR A 109 35.12 14.00 17.36
C THR A 109 34.09 15.09 17.60
N PRO A 110 33.16 15.37 16.66
CA PRO A 110 32.98 14.70 15.36
C PRO A 110 34.14 14.93 14.39
N SER A 111 34.37 13.99 13.48
CA SER A 111 35.35 14.06 12.40
C SER A 111 35.10 15.29 11.53
N GLN A 112 36.13 16.08 11.29
CA GLN A 112 36.05 17.28 10.46
C GLN A 112 37.02 17.23 9.29
N THR A 113 36.72 18.02 8.26
CA THR A 113 37.67 18.33 7.19
C THR A 113 37.79 19.84 7.03
N CYS A 114 39.01 20.32 6.87
CA CYS A 114 39.34 21.70 6.58
C CYS A 114 39.75 21.83 5.11
N GLN A 115 39.13 22.77 4.41
CA GLN A 115 39.42 23.11 3.02
C GLN A 115 39.82 24.58 2.91
N ILE A 116 40.86 24.83 2.12
CA ILE A 116 41.31 26.18 1.78
C ILE A 116 40.50 26.65 0.57
N THR A 117 39.83 27.81 0.68
CA THR A 117 38.96 28.32 -0.40
C THR A 117 39.76 29.02 -1.50
N ASN A 118 40.87 29.67 -1.15
CA ASN A 118 41.78 30.34 -2.06
C ASN A 118 43.24 29.85 -1.86
N PRO A 119 43.55 28.61 -2.27
CA PRO A 119 44.84 27.96 -1.98
C PRO A 119 46.01 28.55 -2.77
N THR A 120 45.77 29.36 -3.80
CA THR A 120 46.81 30.04 -4.58
C THR A 120 46.38 31.47 -4.90
N GLY A 121 47.34 32.36 -5.14
CA GLY A 121 47.05 33.74 -5.51
C GLY A 121 48.29 34.64 -5.56
N ILE A 122 48.05 35.94 -5.73
CA ILE A 122 49.07 36.99 -5.74
C ILE A 122 48.94 37.81 -4.46
N LEU A 123 50.04 37.93 -3.71
CA LEU A 123 50.07 38.65 -2.45
C LEU A 123 50.06 40.16 -2.68
N SER A 124 48.98 40.86 -2.33
CA SER A 124 48.89 42.34 -2.43
C SER A 124 48.40 42.94 -1.11
N PRO A 125 48.54 44.26 -0.89
CA PRO A 125 48.02 44.92 0.32
C PRO A 125 46.53 44.66 0.57
N ASP A 126 45.75 44.49 -0.50
CA ASP A 126 44.30 44.25 -0.47
C ASP A 126 43.93 42.76 -0.54
N SER A 127 44.89 41.88 -0.87
CA SER A 127 44.69 40.44 -1.00
C SER A 127 45.87 39.68 -0.39
N ASN A 128 45.88 39.60 0.94
CA ASN A 128 46.87 38.86 1.73
C ASN A 128 46.25 37.84 2.69
N LEU A 129 44.96 37.53 2.52
CA LEU A 129 44.22 36.63 3.39
C LEU A 129 43.85 35.33 2.65
N VAL A 130 44.22 34.20 3.23
CA VAL A 130 43.76 32.87 2.83
C VAL A 130 42.72 32.39 3.82
N GLU A 131 41.55 32.00 3.33
CA GLU A 131 40.48 31.48 4.16
C GLU A 131 40.52 29.95 4.21
N VAL A 132 40.44 29.40 5.42
CA VAL A 132 40.28 27.99 5.67
C VAL A 132 38.95 27.77 6.36
N ARG A 133 38.12 26.91 5.77
CA ARG A 133 36.82 26.52 6.32
C ARG A 133 36.86 25.06 6.71
N CYS A 134 36.59 24.80 7.98
CA CYS A 134 36.45 23.46 8.52
C CYS A 134 34.97 23.13 8.70
N GLY A 135 34.58 21.89 8.39
CA GLY A 135 33.22 21.40 8.55
C GLY A 135 33.21 19.92 8.91
N THR A 136 32.09 19.46 9.47
CA THR A 136 31.88 18.04 9.79
C THR A 136 31.95 17.20 8.52
N LYS A 137 32.65 16.07 8.60
CA LYS A 137 32.75 15.11 7.50
C LYS A 137 31.42 14.36 7.36
N PHE A 138 31.03 14.09 6.12
CA PHE A 138 29.87 13.28 5.78
C PHE A 138 30.32 11.89 5.34
N PHE A 139 29.53 10.88 5.69
CA PHE A 139 29.78 9.49 5.36
C PHE A 139 28.57 8.87 4.66
N ASN A 140 28.82 7.84 3.85
CA ASN A 140 27.76 7.15 3.15
C ASN A 140 27.03 6.20 4.10
N LEU A 141 25.72 6.12 3.94
CA LEU A 141 24.95 4.97 4.40
C LEU A 141 24.77 4.03 3.19
N ASN A 142 25.22 2.80 3.33
CA ASN A 142 25.11 1.78 2.29
C ASN A 142 24.09 0.73 2.70
N LEU A 143 23.58 0.02 1.69
CA LEU A 143 22.67 -1.09 1.80
C LEU A 143 23.24 -2.27 1.02
N ASN A 144 23.43 -3.40 1.68
CA ASN A 144 23.83 -4.65 1.06
C ASN A 144 22.62 -5.58 1.00
N VAL A 145 22.12 -5.81 -0.21
CA VAL A 145 20.90 -6.58 -0.49
C VAL A 145 21.27 -7.94 -1.07
N TYR A 146 20.60 -8.98 -0.59
CA TYR A 146 20.77 -10.35 -1.07
C TYR A 146 19.46 -11.13 -0.97
N GLY A 147 19.34 -12.18 -1.77
CA GLY A 147 18.20 -13.09 -1.75
C GLY A 147 17.04 -12.68 -2.66
N ILE A 148 17.22 -11.70 -3.54
CA ILE A 148 16.24 -11.40 -4.60
C ILE A 148 16.42 -12.43 -5.73
N ALA A 149 15.35 -13.15 -6.05
CA ALA A 149 15.35 -14.09 -7.17
C ALA A 149 15.53 -13.35 -8.51
N THR A 150 16.23 -13.97 -9.47
CA THR A 150 16.42 -13.37 -10.81
C THR A 150 15.12 -13.22 -11.60
N THR A 151 14.10 -14.00 -11.26
CA THR A 151 12.74 -13.97 -11.81
C THR A 151 11.78 -13.08 -11.02
N ALA A 152 12.27 -12.37 -9.99
CA ALA A 152 11.43 -11.51 -9.17
C ALA A 152 10.83 -10.36 -10.01
N THR A 153 9.57 -10.04 -9.72
CA THR A 153 8.88 -8.84 -10.23
C THR A 153 8.63 -7.87 -9.08
N GLY A 154 8.41 -6.59 -9.38
CA GLY A 154 8.29 -5.55 -8.35
C GLY A 154 9.65 -5.06 -7.83
N THR A 155 9.63 -4.19 -6.81
CA THR A 155 10.81 -3.50 -6.31
C THR A 155 10.93 -3.59 -4.78
N LEU A 156 12.16 -3.80 -4.30
CA LEU A 156 12.54 -3.52 -2.92
C LEU A 156 12.69 -1.99 -2.79
N SER A 157 11.89 -1.37 -1.94
CA SER A 157 11.99 0.06 -1.67
C SER A 157 12.41 0.27 -0.22
N VAL A 158 13.55 0.91 0.02
CA VAL A 158 14.07 1.20 1.37
C VAL A 158 14.31 2.69 1.52
N ARG A 159 13.81 3.28 2.60
CA ARG A 159 13.92 4.72 2.88
C ARG A 159 14.81 4.98 4.08
N ASN A 160 15.73 5.93 3.94
CA ASN A 160 16.48 6.55 5.03
C ASN A 160 15.90 7.94 5.35
N GLY A 161 15.45 8.14 6.59
CA GLY A 161 14.84 9.41 7.00
C GLY A 161 13.54 9.71 6.25
N ALA A 162 13.28 10.99 5.95
CA ALA A 162 11.98 11.42 5.41
C ALA A 162 11.82 11.26 3.89
N VAL A 163 12.91 11.40 3.10
CA VAL A 163 12.81 11.54 1.63
C VAL A 163 13.75 10.65 0.83
N ASP A 164 14.86 10.17 1.40
CA ASP A 164 15.89 9.45 0.65
C ASP A 164 15.51 7.97 0.48
N THR A 165 15.06 7.59 -0.71
CA THR A 165 14.52 6.25 -0.99
C THR A 165 15.31 5.56 -2.10
N LEU A 166 15.76 4.33 -1.84
CA LEU A 166 16.36 3.43 -2.83
C LEU A 166 15.32 2.43 -3.32
N ASN A 167 15.22 2.27 -4.64
CA ASN A 167 14.38 1.27 -5.30
C ASN A 167 15.28 0.28 -6.04
N LEU A 168 15.20 -0.99 -5.69
CA LEU A 168 16.15 -2.03 -6.09
C LEU A 168 15.42 -3.27 -6.62
N THR A 169 15.96 -3.88 -7.67
CA THR A 169 15.40 -5.08 -8.31
C THR A 169 16.34 -6.29 -8.27
N ASN A 170 17.55 -6.12 -7.73
CA ASN A 170 18.59 -7.13 -7.71
C ASN A 170 19.48 -7.02 -6.47
N ASP A 171 20.19 -8.10 -6.20
CA ASP A 171 21.20 -8.15 -5.14
C ASP A 171 22.39 -7.22 -5.46
N GLY A 172 23.07 -6.75 -4.42
CA GLY A 172 24.25 -5.89 -4.54
C GLY A 172 24.41 -4.94 -3.36
N THR A 173 25.50 -4.16 -3.39
CA THR A 173 25.72 -3.06 -2.46
C THR A 173 25.38 -1.74 -3.14
N PHE A 174 24.52 -0.95 -2.50
CA PHE A 174 24.02 0.33 -2.99
C PHE A 174 24.23 1.41 -1.93
N SER A 175 24.36 2.67 -2.34
CA SER A 175 24.51 3.79 -1.42
C SER A 175 23.30 4.72 -1.51
N PHE A 176 22.81 5.17 -0.36
CA PHE A 176 21.83 6.25 -0.30
C PHE A 176 22.41 7.53 -0.90
N SER A 177 21.55 8.38 -1.46
CA SER A 177 21.98 9.62 -2.11
C SER A 177 22.41 10.68 -1.08
N GLY A 178 21.70 10.73 0.05
CA GLY A 178 22.02 11.57 1.19
C GLY A 178 23.15 10.96 2.03
N GLN A 179 24.22 11.73 2.19
CA GLN A 179 25.26 11.40 3.16
C GLN A 179 24.86 11.88 4.56
N VAL A 180 25.31 11.18 5.59
CA VAL A 180 25.02 11.50 6.98
C VAL A 180 26.27 12.13 7.61
N PRO A 181 26.17 13.29 8.28
CA PRO A 181 27.32 13.91 8.95
C PRO A 181 27.81 13.00 10.08
N ASP A 182 29.09 13.09 10.45
CA ASP A 182 29.63 12.34 11.57
C ASP A 182 28.86 12.64 12.88
N LEU A 183 28.61 11.59 13.67
CA LEU A 183 27.69 11.57 14.83
C LEU A 183 26.22 11.88 14.51
N GLY A 184 25.88 12.12 13.24
CA GLY A 184 24.50 12.23 12.77
C GLY A 184 23.77 10.89 12.83
N SER A 185 22.48 10.94 13.11
CA SER A 185 21.63 9.75 13.16
C SER A 185 21.13 9.32 11.78
N TYR A 186 20.90 8.02 11.62
CA TYR A 186 20.21 7.44 10.47
C TYR A 186 19.08 6.53 10.94
N SER A 187 18.07 6.36 10.08
CA SER A 187 16.93 5.47 10.33
C SER A 187 16.41 4.94 9.00
N ALA A 188 16.71 3.67 8.72
CA ALA A 188 16.32 2.99 7.51
C ALA A 188 15.10 2.08 7.73
N THR A 189 14.13 2.15 6.83
CA THR A 189 12.91 1.35 6.86
C THR A 189 12.58 0.78 5.49
N ILE A 190 12.22 -0.50 5.43
CA ILE A 190 11.69 -1.13 4.21
C ILE A 190 10.25 -0.66 4.01
N LEU A 191 9.96 -0.09 2.84
CA LEU A 191 8.63 0.36 2.43
C LEU A 191 7.89 -0.72 1.63
N SER A 192 8.60 -1.45 0.78
CA SER A 192 8.05 -2.53 -0.03
C SER A 192 9.09 -3.62 -0.28
N SER A 193 8.63 -4.86 -0.49
CA SER A 193 9.47 -5.98 -0.96
C SER A 193 9.06 -6.36 -2.39
N PRO A 194 9.96 -6.98 -3.18
CA PRO A 194 9.60 -7.59 -4.45
C PRO A 194 8.48 -8.63 -4.28
N ASN A 195 7.73 -8.90 -5.35
CA ASN A 195 6.63 -9.87 -5.34
C ASN A 195 7.12 -11.24 -4.87
N LYS A 196 6.30 -11.88 -4.03
CA LYS A 196 6.59 -13.16 -3.36
C LYS A 196 7.83 -13.18 -2.45
N HIS A 197 8.49 -12.04 -2.21
CA HIS A 197 9.61 -11.93 -1.27
C HIS A 197 9.17 -11.28 0.05
N THR A 198 9.76 -11.72 1.15
CA THR A 198 9.69 -11.05 2.46
C THR A 198 11.09 -10.56 2.81
N CYS A 199 11.35 -9.28 2.59
CA CYS A 199 12.63 -8.67 2.95
C CYS A 199 12.63 -8.15 4.38
N VAL A 200 13.72 -8.38 5.11
CA VAL A 200 13.93 -7.87 6.47
C VAL A 200 15.29 -7.21 6.59
N MET A 201 15.37 -6.13 7.38
CA MET A 201 16.65 -5.56 7.80
C MET A 201 17.28 -6.53 8.81
N GLU A 202 18.56 -6.86 8.65
CA GLU A 202 19.26 -7.60 9.70
C GLU A 202 19.42 -6.76 10.96
N THR A 203 19.58 -7.43 12.10
CA THR A 203 19.72 -6.77 13.40
C THR A 203 21.08 -6.10 13.58
N ILE A 204 22.10 -6.53 12.83
CA ILE A 204 23.47 -6.04 12.94
C ILE A 204 24.02 -5.75 11.52
N PRO A 205 24.45 -4.51 11.25
CA PRO A 205 24.24 -3.31 12.07
C PRO A 205 22.75 -2.92 12.14
N PRO A 206 22.29 -2.30 13.24
CA PRO A 206 20.89 -1.95 13.40
C PRO A 206 20.44 -0.93 12.35
N ALA A 207 19.17 -1.04 11.95
CA ALA A 207 18.54 -0.16 10.97
C ALA A 207 18.40 1.30 11.46
N THR A 208 18.60 1.55 12.76
CA THR A 208 18.70 2.89 13.35
C THR A 208 20.02 3.01 14.11
N GLY A 209 20.65 4.17 14.06
CA GLY A 209 21.94 4.37 14.69
C GLY A 209 22.55 5.74 14.39
N SER A 210 23.84 5.87 14.62
CA SER A 210 24.62 7.06 14.25
C SER A 210 25.88 6.67 13.47
N ILE A 211 26.33 7.56 12.60
CA ILE A 211 27.64 7.44 11.97
C ILE A 211 28.73 7.77 13.00
N ASN A 212 29.81 6.99 13.02
CA ASN A 212 30.95 7.26 13.89
C ASN A 212 32.27 7.00 13.13
N GLY A 213 32.81 8.04 12.50
CA GLY A 213 34.11 8.04 11.85
C GLY A 213 34.22 7.24 10.54
N SER A 214 33.17 6.50 10.13
CA SER A 214 33.14 5.71 8.90
C SER A 214 31.73 5.47 8.36
N SER A 215 31.63 5.20 7.05
CA SER A 215 30.39 4.74 6.40
C SER A 215 29.84 3.47 7.05
N VAL A 216 28.51 3.37 7.16
CA VAL A 216 27.81 2.20 7.69
C VAL A 216 27.15 1.44 6.54
N THR A 217 27.26 0.10 6.52
CA THR A 217 26.59 -0.75 5.53
C THR A 217 25.55 -1.62 6.21
N LEU A 218 24.27 -1.33 6.00
CA LEU A 218 23.14 -2.10 6.50
C LEU A 218 22.94 -3.34 5.63
N ASN A 219 22.47 -4.45 6.21
CA ASN A 219 22.16 -5.67 5.46
C ASN A 219 20.65 -5.87 5.33
N VAL A 220 20.19 -6.25 4.13
CA VAL A 220 18.80 -6.60 3.84
C VAL A 220 18.74 -8.03 3.35
N ASN A 221 18.07 -8.88 4.12
CA ASN A 221 17.81 -10.26 3.77
C ASN A 221 16.46 -10.38 3.07
N CYS A 222 16.46 -10.66 1.77
CA CYS A 222 15.27 -10.99 0.99
C CYS A 222 15.10 -12.49 0.71
N LEU A 223 15.97 -13.36 1.25
CA LEU A 223 15.88 -14.80 1.07
C LEU A 223 14.51 -15.30 1.52
N SER A 224 13.69 -15.74 0.57
CA SER A 224 12.30 -16.16 0.81
C SER A 224 11.98 -17.52 0.18
N LEU A 225 10.96 -18.17 0.72
CA LEU A 225 10.18 -19.18 0.00
C LEU A 225 9.24 -18.44 -0.95
N ILE A 226 9.45 -18.59 -2.26
CA ILE A 226 8.80 -17.76 -3.30
C ILE A 226 7.72 -18.51 -4.07
N ASP A 227 7.68 -19.84 -4.02
CA ASP A 227 6.65 -20.61 -4.72
C ASP A 227 6.44 -22.00 -4.11
N SER A 228 5.29 -22.59 -4.39
CA SER A 228 4.99 -23.97 -4.05
C SER A 228 4.19 -24.65 -5.16
N LEU A 229 4.47 -25.92 -5.42
CA LEU A 229 3.71 -26.76 -6.34
C LEU A 229 3.32 -28.07 -5.64
N PRO A 230 2.03 -28.40 -5.48
CA PRO A 230 0.86 -27.59 -5.83
C PRO A 230 0.82 -26.22 -5.15
N ILE A 231 0.05 -25.31 -5.76
CA ILE A 231 -0.03 -23.90 -5.36
C ILE A 231 -0.54 -23.78 -3.92
N ASP A 232 0.08 -22.93 -3.12
CA ASP A 232 -0.30 -22.69 -1.72
C ASP A 232 -1.78 -22.28 -1.60
N GLN A 233 -2.40 -22.64 -0.48
CA GLN A 233 -3.81 -22.38 -0.15
C GLN A 233 -4.81 -22.98 -1.15
N THR A 234 -4.43 -24.08 -1.80
CA THR A 234 -5.31 -24.85 -2.69
C THR A 234 -5.53 -26.26 -2.14
N ALA A 235 -5.66 -27.25 -3.02
CA ALA A 235 -5.87 -28.64 -2.66
C ALA A 235 -4.81 -29.55 -3.28
N ILE A 236 -4.53 -30.63 -2.57
CA ILE A 236 -3.65 -31.70 -3.01
C ILE A 236 -4.32 -33.06 -2.80
N GLY A 237 -3.99 -33.99 -3.69
CA GLY A 237 -4.29 -35.40 -3.49
C GLY A 237 -3.45 -36.00 -2.35
N PRO A 238 -3.88 -37.12 -1.75
CA PRO A 238 -3.20 -37.73 -0.62
C PRO A 238 -1.79 -38.24 -0.93
N LEU A 239 -1.46 -38.42 -2.22
CA LEU A 239 -0.17 -38.94 -2.70
C LEU A 239 0.70 -37.85 -3.35
N ASP A 240 0.21 -36.62 -3.48
CA ASP A 240 0.90 -35.58 -4.22
C ASP A 240 2.16 -35.13 -3.46
N ASN A 241 3.24 -34.90 -4.19
CA ASN A 241 4.43 -34.27 -3.61
C ASN A 241 4.20 -32.77 -3.48
N VAL A 242 4.78 -32.14 -2.46
CA VAL A 242 4.83 -30.69 -2.31
C VAL A 242 6.26 -30.22 -2.64
N ILE A 243 6.40 -29.43 -3.69
CA ILE A 243 7.67 -28.87 -4.15
C ILE A 243 7.70 -27.40 -3.75
N LEU A 244 8.65 -27.03 -2.91
CA LEU A 244 8.86 -25.67 -2.42
C LEU A 244 10.02 -25.04 -3.16
N THR A 245 9.82 -23.85 -3.73
CA THR A 245 10.83 -23.13 -4.49
C THR A 245 11.28 -21.89 -3.72
N PHE A 246 12.57 -21.82 -3.46
CA PHE A 246 13.23 -20.73 -2.76
C PHE A 246 13.82 -19.72 -3.76
N SER A 247 13.98 -18.49 -3.29
CA SER A 247 14.58 -17.38 -4.06
C SER A 247 16.03 -17.65 -4.50
N LYS A 248 16.75 -18.50 -3.77
CA LYS A 248 18.16 -18.88 -4.01
C LYS A 248 18.37 -20.38 -3.75
N PRO A 249 19.48 -20.98 -4.21
CA PRO A 249 19.82 -22.36 -3.92
C PRO A 249 19.83 -22.66 -2.41
N VAL A 250 19.29 -23.82 -2.01
CA VAL A 250 19.13 -24.20 -0.60
C VAL A 250 20.23 -25.19 -0.21
N THR A 251 20.86 -25.00 0.94
CA THR A 251 21.82 -25.95 1.51
C THR A 251 21.11 -27.29 1.76
N PRO A 252 21.56 -28.41 1.17
CA PRO A 252 20.95 -29.71 1.41
C PRO A 252 20.88 -30.05 2.90
N MET A 253 19.73 -30.57 3.33
CA MET A 253 19.43 -30.92 4.73
C MET A 253 19.41 -29.76 5.73
N SER A 254 19.40 -28.50 5.30
CA SER A 254 19.30 -27.36 6.22
C SER A 254 17.87 -27.14 6.76
N CYS A 255 16.84 -27.49 5.98
CA CYS A 255 15.45 -27.29 6.39
C CYS A 255 14.97 -28.37 7.36
N ASN A 256 14.31 -27.94 8.43
CA ASN A 256 13.66 -28.78 9.44
C ASN A 256 12.16 -28.51 9.47
N PHE A 257 11.37 -29.54 9.78
CA PHE A 257 9.97 -29.36 10.13
C PHE A 257 9.85 -28.75 11.52
N SER A 258 8.86 -27.88 11.68
CA SER A 258 8.48 -27.30 12.97
C SER A 258 6.96 -27.27 13.08
N ALA A 259 6.44 -27.21 14.30
CA ALA A 259 5.00 -27.16 14.53
C ALA A 259 4.36 -25.94 13.81
N PRO A 260 3.34 -26.14 12.98
CA PRO A 260 2.65 -25.03 12.34
C PRO A 260 1.94 -24.12 13.36
N PRO A 261 2.00 -22.78 13.20
CA PRO A 261 1.29 -21.87 14.07
C PRO A 261 -0.23 -21.91 13.82
N ALA A 262 -1.02 -21.48 14.80
CA ALA A 262 -2.42 -21.13 14.55
C ALA A 262 -2.47 -19.99 13.50
N PRO A 263 -3.43 -19.99 12.56
CA PRO A 263 -4.63 -20.83 12.53
C PRO A 263 -4.55 -22.07 11.63
N CYS A 264 -3.47 -22.86 11.62
CA CYS A 264 -3.46 -24.18 10.97
C CYS A 264 -4.37 -25.19 11.71
N PHE A 265 -5.09 -26.03 10.96
CA PHE A 265 -6.00 -27.04 11.54
C PHE A 265 -5.35 -28.41 11.69
N GLY A 266 -4.20 -28.61 11.05
CA GLY A 266 -3.36 -29.78 11.30
C GLY A 266 -1.96 -29.60 10.73
N ASP A 267 -1.10 -30.52 11.13
CA ASP A 267 0.32 -30.55 10.79
C ASP A 267 0.58 -31.68 9.79
N MET A 268 0.79 -31.29 8.54
CA MET A 268 1.13 -32.25 7.48
C MET A 268 2.53 -32.82 7.66
N SER A 269 3.44 -32.11 8.32
CA SER A 269 4.82 -32.58 8.46
C SER A 269 4.92 -33.89 9.24
N ALA A 270 3.94 -34.17 10.11
CA ALA A 270 3.81 -35.45 10.81
C ALA A 270 3.53 -36.65 9.88
N SER A 271 3.00 -36.40 8.67
CA SER A 271 2.75 -37.41 7.64
C SER A 271 3.73 -37.31 6.47
N ALA A 272 4.80 -36.53 6.59
CA ALA A 272 5.84 -36.39 5.57
C ALA A 272 7.00 -37.38 5.81
N LEU A 273 7.65 -37.82 4.74
CA LEU A 273 8.99 -38.40 4.83
C LEU A 273 10.00 -37.31 5.21
N ALA A 274 10.96 -37.66 6.08
CA ALA A 274 12.04 -36.75 6.44
C ALA A 274 12.84 -36.33 5.17
N PRO A 275 13.11 -35.02 4.96
CA PRO A 275 13.90 -34.56 3.84
C PRO A 275 15.30 -35.19 3.83
N THR A 276 15.74 -35.67 2.68
CA THR A 276 17.10 -36.21 2.48
C THR A 276 17.87 -35.32 1.50
N VAL A 277 19.15 -35.59 1.26
CA VAL A 277 19.93 -34.87 0.23
C VAL A 277 19.23 -34.91 -1.14
N ALA A 278 18.61 -36.03 -1.49
CA ALA A 278 17.87 -36.19 -2.75
C ALA A 278 16.55 -35.41 -2.83
N SER A 279 16.07 -34.86 -1.71
CA SER A 279 14.91 -33.97 -1.68
C SER A 279 15.22 -32.57 -2.22
N TYR A 280 16.51 -32.19 -2.32
CA TYR A 280 16.94 -30.86 -2.71
C TYR A 280 17.48 -30.86 -4.14
N THR A 281 16.97 -29.95 -4.98
CA THR A 281 17.50 -29.71 -6.32
C THR A 281 17.65 -28.20 -6.53
N ALA A 282 18.89 -27.71 -6.52
CA ALA A 282 19.21 -26.27 -6.59
C ALA A 282 18.43 -25.43 -5.56
N ASN A 283 17.43 -24.67 -5.99
CA ASN A 283 16.59 -23.82 -5.15
C ASN A 283 15.25 -24.47 -4.77
N THR A 284 15.08 -25.77 -4.99
CA THR A 284 13.84 -26.49 -4.70
C THR A 284 14.01 -27.54 -3.60
N LEU A 285 12.96 -27.72 -2.80
CA LEU A 285 12.81 -28.78 -1.81
C LEU A 285 11.53 -29.58 -2.10
N THR A 286 11.67 -30.87 -2.38
CA THR A 286 10.54 -31.79 -2.57
C THR A 286 10.22 -32.52 -1.27
N ILE A 287 9.04 -32.26 -0.73
CA ILE A 287 8.45 -32.94 0.42
C ILE A 287 7.48 -34.01 -0.09
N ARG A 288 7.61 -35.23 0.43
CA ARG A 288 6.84 -36.40 0.00
C ARG A 288 5.99 -36.93 1.15
N PRO A 289 4.75 -37.37 0.92
CA PRO A 289 3.97 -38.05 1.94
C PRO A 289 4.61 -39.39 2.32
N ASN A 290 4.48 -39.78 3.59
CA ASN A 290 4.70 -41.14 4.05
C ASN A 290 3.39 -41.92 3.94
N LEU A 291 3.26 -42.73 2.90
CA LEU A 291 2.03 -43.39 2.45
C LEU A 291 0.94 -42.41 1.97
N ASN A 292 0.39 -41.57 2.84
CA ASN A 292 -0.64 -40.57 2.48
C ASN A 292 -0.56 -39.35 3.40
N TRP A 293 -0.93 -38.18 2.87
CA TRP A 293 -1.24 -37.02 3.68
C TRP A 293 -2.48 -37.26 4.55
N ASN A 294 -2.49 -36.66 5.75
CA ASN A 294 -3.67 -36.63 6.60
C ASN A 294 -4.78 -35.78 5.96
N SER A 295 -6.00 -36.33 5.88
CA SER A 295 -7.12 -35.62 5.27
C SER A 295 -7.56 -34.43 6.12
N GLY A 296 -8.09 -33.40 5.46
CA GLY A 296 -8.64 -32.22 6.12
C GLY A 296 -8.38 -30.94 5.35
N ILE A 297 -9.02 -29.87 5.80
CA ILE A 297 -8.84 -28.52 5.27
C ILE A 297 -7.78 -27.77 6.07
N ARG A 298 -7.05 -26.85 5.41
CA ARG A 298 -6.04 -25.97 6.05
C ARG A 298 -4.99 -26.74 6.86
N GLN A 299 -4.55 -27.85 6.29
CA GLN A 299 -3.41 -28.64 6.75
C GLN A 299 -2.13 -27.92 6.35
N CYS A 300 -1.16 -27.78 7.25
CA CYS A 300 0.00 -26.91 7.05
C CYS A 300 1.33 -27.65 7.09
N ILE A 301 2.29 -27.13 6.34
CA ILE A 301 3.71 -27.45 6.44
C ILE A 301 4.44 -26.18 6.87
N GLN A 302 5.10 -26.23 8.03
CA GLN A 302 5.99 -25.17 8.47
C GLN A 302 7.44 -25.66 8.44
N LEU A 303 8.30 -24.88 7.79
CA LEU A 303 9.73 -25.09 7.76
C LEU A 303 10.46 -24.10 8.67
N SER A 304 11.61 -24.52 9.16
CA SER A 304 12.55 -23.72 9.95
C SER A 304 13.99 -24.11 9.60
N GLY A 305 14.96 -23.25 9.92
CA GLY A 305 16.40 -23.56 9.78
C GLY A 305 16.95 -23.64 8.35
N CYS A 306 16.12 -23.48 7.31
CA CYS A 306 16.58 -23.46 5.92
C CYS A 306 17.64 -22.37 5.69
N THR A 307 18.75 -22.72 5.04
CA THR A 307 19.84 -21.77 4.71
C THR A 307 20.21 -21.79 3.24
N GLU A 308 20.68 -20.65 2.73
CA GLU A 308 21.19 -20.50 1.37
C GLU A 308 22.52 -21.26 1.19
N ALA A 309 22.63 -21.99 0.08
CA ALA A 309 23.84 -22.73 -0.26
C ALA A 309 25.02 -21.77 -0.52
N GLY A 310 26.14 -22.02 0.16
CA GLY A 310 27.38 -21.26 0.00
C GLY A 310 27.52 -20.05 0.95
N THR A 311 26.42 -19.48 1.43
CA THR A 311 26.45 -18.34 2.38
C THR A 311 25.99 -18.71 3.78
N ASN A 312 25.23 -19.80 3.94
CA ASN A 312 24.58 -20.24 5.18
C ASN A 312 23.63 -19.20 5.79
N ARG A 313 23.18 -18.21 5.01
CA ARG A 313 22.23 -17.21 5.47
C ARG A 313 20.81 -17.81 5.54
N PRO A 314 20.02 -17.48 6.58
CA PRO A 314 18.71 -18.08 6.77
C PRO A 314 17.68 -17.52 5.78
N PHE A 315 16.78 -18.38 5.31
CA PHE A 315 15.58 -17.95 4.61
C PHE A 315 14.54 -17.42 5.60
N ASN A 316 13.85 -16.34 5.22
CA ASN A 316 12.70 -15.80 5.93
C ASN A 316 11.46 -16.66 5.62
N LEU A 317 10.98 -17.40 6.61
CA LEU A 317 9.86 -18.35 6.50
C LEU A 317 8.73 -18.00 7.49
N PRO A 318 8.10 -16.81 7.36
CA PRO A 318 7.20 -16.28 8.38
C PRO A 318 5.83 -16.98 8.42
N ARG A 319 5.48 -17.77 7.39
CA ARG A 319 4.18 -18.42 7.26
C ARG A 319 4.31 -19.85 6.76
N PRO A 320 3.45 -20.76 7.24
CA PRO A 320 3.37 -22.10 6.69
C PRO A 320 2.71 -22.09 5.32
N THR A 321 3.09 -23.03 4.46
CA THR A 321 2.29 -23.41 3.28
C THR A 321 1.13 -24.27 3.74
N SER A 322 -0.06 -24.06 3.20
CA SER A 322 -1.30 -24.70 3.62
C SER A 322 -2.07 -25.31 2.45
N TYR A 323 -2.67 -26.46 2.68
CA TYR A 323 -3.42 -27.22 1.67
C TYR A 323 -4.68 -27.83 2.29
N ALA A 324 -5.68 -28.07 1.44
CA ALA A 324 -6.70 -29.07 1.72
C ALA A 324 -6.30 -30.40 1.10
N VAL A 325 -6.30 -31.46 1.90
CA VAL A 325 -6.00 -32.80 1.42
C VAL A 325 -7.33 -33.47 1.08
N THR A 326 -7.60 -33.69 -0.21
CA THR A 326 -8.87 -34.24 -0.70
C THR A 326 -8.68 -35.10 -1.95
N ASN A 327 -9.59 -36.03 -2.16
CA ASN A 327 -9.66 -36.84 -3.39
C ASN A 327 -10.51 -36.19 -4.48
N GLN A 328 -11.05 -34.99 -4.22
CA GLN A 328 -11.97 -34.30 -5.11
C GLN A 328 -11.37 -33.02 -5.65
N ILE A 329 -10.40 -33.15 -6.54
CA ILE A 329 -9.83 -32.04 -7.30
C ILE A 329 -10.30 -32.15 -8.74
N LYS A 330 -10.88 -31.08 -9.26
CA LYS A 330 -11.40 -30.97 -10.62
C LYS A 330 -10.70 -29.83 -11.33
N TYR A 331 -10.15 -30.11 -12.50
CA TYR A 331 -9.45 -29.15 -13.35
C TYR A 331 -10.37 -28.70 -14.47
N VAL A 332 -10.49 -27.39 -14.66
CA VAL A 332 -11.33 -26.77 -15.68
C VAL A 332 -10.51 -25.86 -16.58
N ASN A 333 -10.48 -26.15 -17.87
CA ASN A 333 -9.78 -25.39 -18.91
C ASN A 333 -10.73 -25.23 -20.10
N GLY A 334 -10.89 -24.03 -20.67
CA GLY A 334 -11.81 -23.79 -21.80
C GLY A 334 -11.56 -24.66 -23.04
N LEU A 335 -10.36 -25.23 -23.18
CA LEU A 335 -9.99 -26.19 -24.23
C LEU A 335 -10.16 -27.66 -23.83
N GLY A 336 -10.68 -27.94 -22.62
CA GLY A 336 -10.89 -29.26 -22.07
C GLY A 336 -12.06 -30.02 -22.70
N ALA A 337 -12.37 -31.19 -22.14
CA ALA A 337 -13.44 -32.05 -22.61
C ALA A 337 -14.83 -31.67 -22.06
N ASN A 338 -15.89 -31.98 -22.82
CA ASN A 338 -17.29 -31.82 -22.39
C ASN A 338 -17.76 -32.93 -21.42
N VAL A 339 -16.96 -33.99 -21.24
CA VAL A 339 -17.30 -35.18 -20.45
C VAL A 339 -16.08 -35.72 -19.72
N GLY A 340 -16.30 -36.45 -18.62
CA GLY A 340 -15.24 -37.15 -17.87
C GLY A 340 -15.18 -36.74 -16.40
N SER A 341 -14.17 -37.25 -15.68
CA SER A 341 -14.04 -37.03 -14.24
C SER A 341 -13.41 -35.69 -13.85
N CYS A 342 -12.83 -34.96 -14.80
CA CYS A 342 -12.05 -33.74 -14.62
C CYS A 342 -10.86 -33.88 -13.64
N GLY A 343 -10.39 -35.11 -13.37
CA GLY A 343 -9.50 -35.40 -12.23
C GLY A 343 -8.02 -35.07 -12.41
N SER A 344 -7.59 -34.65 -13.60
CA SER A 344 -6.20 -34.27 -13.88
C SER A 344 -6.13 -33.10 -14.85
N VAL A 345 -4.98 -32.43 -14.92
CA VAL A 345 -4.73 -31.35 -15.90
C VAL A 345 -4.96 -31.84 -17.34
N ALA A 346 -4.47 -33.03 -17.67
CA ALA A 346 -4.61 -33.64 -18.99
C ALA A 346 -6.05 -34.06 -19.35
N THR A 347 -6.88 -34.32 -18.34
CA THR A 347 -8.30 -34.69 -18.50
C THR A 347 -9.25 -33.61 -18.00
N SER A 348 -8.80 -32.34 -18.08
CA SER A 348 -9.58 -31.19 -17.65
C SER A 348 -10.88 -31.04 -18.43
N CYS A 349 -11.90 -30.51 -17.77
CA CYS A 349 -13.21 -30.27 -18.35
C CYS A 349 -13.32 -28.82 -18.87
N ASN A 350 -14.18 -28.55 -19.85
CA ASN A 350 -14.37 -27.19 -20.37
C ASN A 350 -15.51 -26.39 -19.73
N SER A 351 -16.38 -27.05 -18.97
CA SER A 351 -17.48 -26.40 -18.25
C SER A 351 -17.26 -26.47 -16.74
N ILE A 352 -17.37 -25.31 -16.09
CA ILE A 352 -17.31 -25.20 -14.62
C ILE A 352 -18.49 -25.96 -14.00
N GLN A 353 -19.71 -25.75 -14.51
CA GLN A 353 -20.89 -26.41 -13.99
C GLN A 353 -20.83 -27.93 -14.21
N TYR A 354 -20.27 -28.39 -15.33
CA TYR A 354 -20.03 -29.82 -15.51
C TYR A 354 -19.06 -30.36 -14.46
N ALA A 355 -17.93 -29.68 -14.19
CA ALA A 355 -17.00 -30.10 -13.13
C ALA A 355 -17.66 -30.13 -11.74
N VAL A 356 -18.51 -29.15 -11.42
CA VAL A 356 -19.33 -29.12 -10.19
C VAL A 356 -20.31 -30.31 -10.12
N SER A 357 -20.82 -30.77 -11.26
CA SER A 357 -21.66 -31.97 -11.32
C SER A 357 -20.90 -33.25 -10.94
N GLN A 358 -19.57 -33.27 -11.13
CA GLN A 358 -18.70 -34.40 -10.79
C GLN A 358 -18.27 -34.43 -9.31
N CYS A 359 -18.65 -33.43 -8.51
CA CYS A 359 -18.45 -33.42 -7.06
C CYS A 359 -19.54 -34.21 -6.34
N ASN A 360 -19.16 -34.96 -5.30
CA ASN A 360 -20.09 -35.49 -4.31
C ASN A 360 -19.97 -34.69 -2.99
N THR A 361 -20.79 -35.02 -1.99
CA THR A 361 -20.85 -34.29 -0.71
C THR A 361 -20.14 -35.05 0.43
N LEU A 362 -19.27 -36.00 0.12
CA LEU A 362 -18.55 -36.78 1.13
C LEU A 362 -17.25 -36.11 1.61
N SER A 363 -16.70 -35.20 0.80
CA SER A 363 -15.46 -34.48 1.09
C SER A 363 -15.42 -33.15 0.35
N PRO A 364 -14.64 -32.15 0.79
CA PRO A 364 -14.50 -30.89 0.09
C PRO A 364 -14.04 -31.07 -1.35
N CYS A 365 -14.79 -30.49 -2.30
CA CYS A 365 -14.51 -30.59 -3.73
C CYS A 365 -13.94 -29.28 -4.26
N PHE A 366 -12.70 -29.34 -4.77
CA PHE A 366 -11.98 -28.21 -5.32
C PHE A 366 -12.14 -28.17 -6.83
N ILE A 367 -12.70 -27.08 -7.33
CA ILE A 367 -12.78 -26.77 -8.76
C ILE A 367 -11.72 -25.71 -9.04
N LEU A 368 -10.63 -26.12 -9.69
CA LEU A 368 -9.55 -25.26 -10.11
C LEU A 368 -9.80 -24.83 -11.55
N VAL A 369 -9.93 -23.53 -11.80
CA VAL A 369 -10.33 -23.00 -13.10
C VAL A 369 -9.20 -22.18 -13.70
N ALA A 370 -8.73 -22.59 -14.88
CA ALA A 370 -7.71 -21.89 -15.62
C ALA A 370 -8.20 -20.53 -16.15
N GLN A 371 -7.26 -19.69 -16.56
CA GLN A 371 -7.54 -18.46 -17.30
C GLN A 371 -8.40 -18.74 -18.54
N GLY A 372 -9.28 -17.81 -18.86
CA GLY A 372 -10.19 -17.94 -20.00
C GLY A 372 -11.57 -17.38 -19.72
N THR A 373 -12.47 -17.49 -20.70
CA THR A 373 -13.86 -17.05 -20.58
C THR A 373 -14.79 -18.25 -20.67
N TYR A 374 -15.66 -18.38 -19.68
CA TYR A 374 -16.61 -19.48 -19.49
C TYR A 374 -18.03 -18.91 -19.56
N PRO A 375 -18.69 -18.99 -20.74
CA PRO A 375 -19.99 -18.39 -20.93
C PRO A 375 -21.11 -19.26 -20.35
N ILE A 376 -22.13 -18.61 -19.77
CA ILE A 376 -23.43 -19.21 -19.45
C ILE A 376 -24.35 -18.91 -20.64
N SER A 377 -24.48 -19.87 -21.56
CA SER A 377 -25.23 -19.68 -22.81
C SER A 377 -26.64 -20.28 -22.72
N VAL A 378 -26.79 -21.32 -21.90
CA VAL A 378 -28.07 -21.94 -21.55
C VAL A 378 -28.18 -22.10 -20.03
N LEU A 379 -29.40 -22.30 -19.51
CA LEU A 379 -29.62 -22.40 -18.05
C LEU A 379 -28.85 -23.56 -17.40
N SER A 380 -28.54 -24.63 -18.14
CA SER A 380 -27.74 -25.75 -17.64
C SER A 380 -26.27 -25.42 -17.45
N ASP A 381 -25.77 -24.32 -18.02
CA ASP A 381 -24.38 -23.87 -17.82
C ASP A 381 -24.21 -23.12 -16.49
N ARG A 382 -25.33 -22.65 -15.90
CA ARG A 382 -25.35 -21.91 -14.64
C ARG A 382 -24.62 -22.70 -13.56
N ILE A 383 -23.70 -22.05 -12.86
CA ILE A 383 -22.94 -22.70 -11.80
C ILE A 383 -23.84 -22.82 -10.56
N ILE A 384 -24.21 -24.04 -10.21
CA ILE A 384 -25.07 -24.35 -9.07
C ILE A 384 -24.20 -24.77 -7.89
N LEU A 385 -24.18 -23.95 -6.86
CA LEU A 385 -23.43 -24.21 -5.63
C LEU A 385 -23.95 -25.48 -4.95
N LYS A 386 -23.03 -26.22 -4.35
CA LYS A 386 -23.28 -27.40 -3.53
C LYS A 386 -22.50 -27.28 -2.23
N ASP A 387 -22.88 -28.07 -1.24
CA ASP A 387 -22.14 -28.19 0.01
C ASP A 387 -20.67 -28.60 -0.25
N GLN A 388 -19.76 -28.09 0.59
CA GLN A 388 -18.31 -28.32 0.58
C GLN A 388 -17.56 -27.91 -0.71
N LEU A 389 -18.16 -27.07 -1.55
CA LEU A 389 -17.56 -26.62 -2.81
C LEU A 389 -16.48 -25.54 -2.60
N GLN A 390 -15.34 -25.71 -3.27
CA GLN A 390 -14.23 -24.76 -3.26
C GLN A 390 -13.96 -24.34 -4.70
N LEU A 391 -14.52 -23.20 -5.12
CA LEU A 391 -14.43 -22.70 -6.48
C LEU A 391 -13.32 -21.65 -6.57
N LEU A 392 -12.22 -21.99 -7.26
CA LEU A 392 -11.00 -21.18 -7.32
C LEU A 392 -10.62 -20.87 -8.78
N GLY A 393 -10.60 -19.59 -9.14
CA GLY A 393 -10.09 -19.09 -10.41
C GLY A 393 -8.66 -18.57 -10.29
N GLY A 394 -8.10 -18.11 -11.41
CA GLY A 394 -6.78 -17.47 -11.45
C GLY A 394 -5.62 -18.40 -11.79
N PHE A 395 -5.87 -19.57 -12.39
CA PHE A 395 -4.81 -20.54 -12.69
C PHE A 395 -4.26 -20.35 -14.11
N SER A 396 -2.95 -20.56 -14.30
CA SER A 396 -2.36 -20.73 -15.64
C SER A 396 -2.94 -21.97 -16.33
N LEU A 397 -2.83 -22.06 -17.66
CA LEU A 397 -3.39 -23.17 -18.45
C LEU A 397 -2.83 -24.56 -18.06
N ASP A 398 -1.61 -24.59 -17.51
CA ASP A 398 -0.92 -25.78 -17.01
C ASP A 398 -1.11 -26.03 -15.51
N PHE A 399 -1.84 -25.16 -14.80
CA PHE A 399 -2.07 -25.19 -13.36
C PHE A 399 -0.80 -25.16 -12.49
N GLN A 400 0.33 -24.72 -13.04
CA GLN A 400 1.58 -24.58 -12.28
C GLN A 400 1.71 -23.24 -11.56
N SER A 401 0.88 -22.26 -11.92
CA SER A 401 0.88 -20.95 -11.28
C SER A 401 -0.53 -20.46 -11.04
N ARG A 402 -0.69 -19.66 -9.97
CA ARG A 402 -1.94 -18.95 -9.69
C ARG A 402 -1.66 -17.50 -9.37
N ASP A 403 -2.35 -16.64 -10.07
CA ASP A 403 -2.35 -15.19 -9.88
C ASP A 403 -3.67 -14.70 -10.49
N ILE A 404 -4.55 -14.21 -9.63
CA ILE A 404 -5.91 -13.80 -10.02
C ILE A 404 -5.92 -12.57 -10.94
N VAL A 405 -4.82 -11.83 -11.01
CA VAL A 405 -4.64 -10.69 -11.91
C VAL A 405 -4.01 -11.15 -13.22
N ALA A 406 -2.93 -11.91 -13.17
CA ALA A 406 -2.21 -12.34 -14.37
C ALA A 406 -2.96 -13.40 -15.19
N TYR A 407 -3.69 -14.30 -14.52
CA TYR A 407 -4.37 -15.45 -15.13
C TYR A 407 -5.89 -15.34 -14.98
N GLN A 408 -6.46 -14.24 -15.46
CA GLN A 408 -7.87 -13.91 -15.26
C GLN A 408 -8.82 -15.02 -15.74
N THR A 409 -9.67 -15.51 -14.83
CA THR A 409 -10.78 -16.42 -15.12
C THR A 409 -12.10 -15.65 -15.16
N THR A 410 -12.77 -15.65 -16.30
CA THR A 410 -14.02 -14.90 -16.53
C THR A 410 -15.21 -15.84 -16.66
N ILE A 411 -16.25 -15.63 -15.85
CA ILE A 411 -17.56 -16.25 -16.01
C ILE A 411 -18.49 -15.19 -16.58
N GLN A 412 -19.14 -15.46 -17.72
CA GLN A 412 -19.95 -14.45 -18.40
C GLN A 412 -21.36 -14.98 -18.67
N ASP A 413 -22.37 -14.36 -18.07
CA ASP A 413 -23.76 -14.68 -18.35
C ASP A 413 -24.21 -14.06 -19.69
N ASN A 414 -24.45 -14.91 -20.67
CA ASN A 414 -24.86 -14.54 -22.03
C ASN A 414 -26.26 -15.05 -22.39
N LEU A 415 -27.05 -15.47 -21.40
CA LEU A 415 -28.41 -15.96 -21.61
C LEU A 415 -29.24 -14.96 -22.44
N GLY A 416 -29.99 -15.47 -23.41
CA GLY A 416 -30.85 -14.66 -24.27
C GLY A 416 -32.01 -13.98 -23.53
N ILE A 417 -32.72 -13.09 -24.20
CA ILE A 417 -33.90 -12.41 -23.65
C ILE A 417 -34.96 -13.45 -23.27
N GLY A 418 -35.53 -13.35 -22.07
CA GLY A 418 -36.58 -14.23 -21.56
C GLY A 418 -36.09 -15.59 -21.07
N ALA A 419 -34.77 -15.83 -21.03
CA ALA A 419 -34.20 -17.10 -20.56
C ALA A 419 -34.26 -17.27 -19.03
N CYS A 420 -34.54 -16.20 -18.29
CA CYS A 420 -34.72 -16.19 -16.84
C CYS A 420 -35.99 -15.41 -16.49
N GLY A 421 -36.44 -15.51 -15.24
CA GLY A 421 -37.64 -14.79 -14.80
C GLY A 421 -37.37 -13.33 -14.46
N GLY A 422 -38.45 -12.57 -14.25
CA GLY A 422 -38.44 -11.12 -14.04
C GLY A 422 -38.39 -10.68 -12.58
N SER A 423 -37.95 -11.55 -11.66
CA SER A 423 -37.91 -11.27 -10.21
C SER A 423 -36.58 -11.69 -9.59
N ASP A 424 -36.30 -11.21 -8.39
CA ASP A 424 -35.07 -11.55 -7.66
C ASP A 424 -34.87 -13.06 -7.50
N LEU A 425 -35.95 -13.82 -7.25
CA LEU A 425 -35.90 -15.27 -7.08
C LEU A 425 -35.62 -16.03 -8.39
N THR A 426 -35.85 -15.38 -9.53
CA THR A 426 -35.74 -15.99 -10.86
C THR A 426 -34.72 -15.27 -11.76
N SER A 427 -33.88 -14.42 -11.15
CA SER A 427 -32.87 -13.61 -11.82
C SER A 427 -31.99 -14.44 -12.76
N CYS A 428 -31.58 -13.83 -13.87
CA CYS A 428 -30.40 -14.31 -14.59
C CYS A 428 -29.21 -14.20 -13.65
N ALA A 429 -28.51 -15.31 -13.42
CA ALA A 429 -27.40 -15.39 -12.50
C ALA A 429 -26.33 -16.33 -13.02
N ALA A 430 -25.07 -15.90 -12.95
CA ALA A 430 -23.93 -16.70 -13.35
C ALA A 430 -23.67 -17.84 -12.34
N ILE A 431 -23.74 -17.51 -11.04
CA ILE A 431 -23.60 -18.45 -9.94
C ILE A 431 -24.86 -18.38 -9.06
N ALA A 432 -25.41 -19.53 -8.71
CA ALA A 432 -26.60 -19.63 -7.87
C ALA A 432 -26.44 -20.66 -6.76
N GLY A 433 -26.83 -20.30 -5.52
CA GLY A 433 -26.95 -21.20 -4.38
C GLY A 433 -28.29 -21.02 -3.68
N GLY A 434 -29.04 -22.10 -3.51
CA GLY A 434 -30.39 -22.05 -2.95
C GLY A 434 -30.65 -23.23 -2.01
N SER A 435 -31.21 -22.96 -0.83
CA SER A 435 -31.62 -23.99 0.15
C SER A 435 -30.46 -24.95 0.52
N LEU A 436 -29.30 -24.37 0.87
CA LEU A 436 -28.07 -25.10 1.20
C LEU A 436 -27.80 -25.07 2.70
N THR A 437 -27.40 -26.22 3.26
CA THR A 437 -26.83 -26.31 4.61
C THR A 437 -25.39 -26.75 4.47
N LEU A 438 -24.45 -25.93 4.97
CA LEU A 438 -23.03 -26.19 4.80
C LEU A 438 -22.49 -27.09 5.92
N THR A 439 -21.84 -28.18 5.55
CA THR A 439 -21.11 -29.07 6.47
C THR A 439 -19.60 -28.84 6.46
N ALA A 440 -19.09 -28.11 5.46
CA ALA A 440 -17.73 -27.59 5.42
C ALA A 440 -17.72 -26.17 4.82
N ASP A 441 -16.55 -25.53 4.85
CA ASP A 441 -16.35 -24.23 4.22
C ASP A 441 -16.75 -24.26 2.72
N LEU A 442 -17.30 -23.14 2.23
CA LEU A 442 -17.57 -22.88 0.82
C LEU A 442 -16.84 -21.61 0.40
N VAL A 443 -16.12 -21.65 -0.73
CA VAL A 443 -15.36 -20.50 -1.22
C VAL A 443 -15.65 -20.25 -2.70
N ILE A 444 -15.82 -18.97 -3.05
CA ILE A 444 -15.79 -18.46 -4.43
C ILE A 444 -14.68 -17.41 -4.48
N GLN A 445 -13.59 -17.68 -5.22
CA GLN A 445 -12.43 -16.80 -5.22
C GLN A 445 -11.75 -16.66 -6.58
N GLY A 446 -11.35 -15.43 -6.92
CA GLY A 446 -10.46 -15.15 -8.06
C GLY A 446 -11.16 -15.15 -9.42
N PHE A 447 -12.47 -14.89 -9.47
CA PHE A 447 -13.22 -14.80 -10.71
C PHE A 447 -13.53 -13.36 -11.10
N THR A 448 -13.51 -13.09 -12.41
CA THR A 448 -14.28 -12.00 -13.00
C THR A 448 -15.65 -12.53 -13.39
N ILE A 449 -16.73 -11.99 -12.83
CA ILE A 449 -18.10 -12.43 -13.08
C ILE A 449 -18.86 -11.32 -13.79
N ILE A 450 -19.23 -11.53 -15.05
CA ILE A 450 -19.96 -10.57 -15.87
C ILE A 450 -21.44 -10.96 -15.90
N THR A 451 -22.30 -10.04 -15.49
CA THR A 451 -23.76 -10.24 -15.40
C THR A 451 -24.44 -10.14 -16.76
N ASN A 452 -25.65 -10.73 -16.85
CA ASN A 452 -26.42 -10.84 -18.08
C ASN A 452 -26.81 -9.46 -18.66
N PRO A 453 -26.41 -9.10 -19.89
CA PRO A 453 -26.76 -7.81 -20.48
C PRO A 453 -28.20 -7.76 -21.02
N ASN A 454 -28.79 -8.92 -21.32
CA ASN A 454 -29.99 -9.03 -22.16
C ASN A 454 -31.32 -8.92 -21.40
N ASN A 455 -31.35 -9.33 -20.13
CA ASN A 455 -32.56 -9.42 -19.32
C ASN A 455 -32.65 -8.27 -18.33
N ALA A 456 -33.87 -7.92 -17.93
CA ALA A 456 -34.11 -6.80 -17.03
C ALA A 456 -33.56 -7.03 -15.62
N VAL A 457 -33.79 -8.23 -15.07
CA VAL A 457 -33.31 -8.66 -13.76
C VAL A 457 -32.09 -9.55 -13.94
N SER A 458 -30.96 -9.11 -13.42
CA SER A 458 -29.69 -9.83 -13.52
C SER A 458 -28.84 -9.64 -12.28
N THR A 459 -28.17 -10.72 -11.87
CA THR A 459 -27.33 -10.79 -10.69
C THR A 459 -26.05 -11.54 -11.03
N GLY A 460 -24.90 -11.19 -10.46
CA GLY A 460 -23.68 -11.99 -10.62
C GLY A 460 -23.77 -13.28 -9.82
N ILE A 461 -23.94 -13.14 -8.49
CA ILE A 461 -24.06 -14.24 -7.55
C ILE A 461 -25.40 -14.14 -6.83
N TRP A 462 -26.23 -15.17 -6.96
CA TRP A 462 -27.54 -15.25 -6.33
C TRP A 462 -27.55 -16.30 -5.22
N LEU A 463 -27.89 -15.90 -4.00
CA LEU A 463 -27.90 -16.75 -2.81
C LEU A 463 -29.24 -16.63 -2.08
N ASN A 464 -29.84 -17.77 -1.72
CA ASN A 464 -31.11 -17.79 -1.00
C ASN A 464 -31.19 -18.96 -0.02
N ASN A 465 -31.56 -18.70 1.23
CA ASN A 465 -31.74 -19.72 2.28
C ASN A 465 -30.49 -20.61 2.45
N ILE A 466 -29.38 -20.01 2.88
CA ILE A 466 -28.12 -20.74 3.13
C ILE A 466 -27.79 -20.69 4.62
N SER A 467 -27.72 -21.86 5.25
CA SER A 467 -27.28 -22.01 6.63
C SER A 467 -25.84 -22.48 6.66
N THR A 468 -24.91 -21.66 7.16
CA THR A 468 -23.50 -22.06 7.20
C THR A 468 -23.14 -22.92 8.42
N GLY A 469 -24.02 -23.01 9.43
CA GLY A 469 -23.71 -23.75 10.67
C GLY A 469 -22.43 -23.21 11.33
N ALA A 470 -21.47 -24.11 11.61
CA ALA A 470 -20.13 -23.76 12.08
C ALA A 470 -19.13 -23.47 10.94
N SER A 471 -19.51 -23.77 9.70
CA SER A 471 -18.71 -23.56 8.51
C SER A 471 -18.77 -22.11 8.05
N THR A 472 -17.83 -21.71 7.19
CA THR A 472 -17.78 -20.37 6.61
C THR A 472 -18.13 -20.39 5.13
N PHE A 473 -18.90 -19.40 4.67
CA PHE A 473 -19.08 -19.13 3.24
C PHE A 473 -18.34 -17.83 2.90
N ARG A 474 -17.29 -17.92 2.08
CA ARG A 474 -16.51 -16.77 1.61
C ARG A 474 -16.74 -16.49 0.12
N ILE A 475 -17.06 -15.24 -0.20
CA ILE A 475 -16.90 -14.65 -1.53
C ILE A 475 -15.71 -13.71 -1.42
N ASP A 476 -14.57 -14.12 -1.98
CA ASP A 476 -13.28 -13.47 -1.72
C ASP A 476 -12.56 -13.06 -3.01
N GLN A 477 -12.07 -11.83 -3.09
CA GLN A 477 -11.21 -11.36 -4.18
C GLN A 477 -11.77 -11.62 -5.60
N ASN A 478 -13.07 -11.37 -5.80
CA ASN A 478 -13.71 -11.45 -7.11
C ASN A 478 -13.97 -10.06 -7.70
N LYS A 479 -14.04 -9.99 -9.03
CA LYS A 479 -14.46 -8.82 -9.79
C LYS A 479 -15.84 -9.07 -10.39
N ILE A 480 -16.89 -8.57 -9.76
CA ILE A 480 -18.28 -8.74 -10.19
C ILE A 480 -18.72 -7.50 -10.97
N LEU A 481 -19.00 -7.68 -12.25
CA LEU A 481 -19.24 -6.62 -13.22
C LEU A 481 -20.69 -6.66 -13.71
N GLY A 482 -21.48 -5.77 -13.11
CA GLY A 482 -22.79 -5.37 -13.58
C GLY A 482 -22.74 -4.82 -15.01
N THR A 483 -23.50 -5.39 -15.93
CA THR A 483 -23.65 -4.89 -17.31
C THR A 483 -24.82 -3.93 -17.41
N ALA A 484 -24.76 -3.03 -18.39
CA ALA A 484 -25.91 -2.22 -18.77
C ALA A 484 -26.99 -3.10 -19.42
N SER A 485 -28.24 -2.89 -19.03
CA SER A 485 -29.38 -3.64 -19.57
C SER A 485 -29.77 -3.12 -20.94
N SER A 486 -29.90 -4.04 -21.90
CA SER A 486 -30.59 -3.78 -23.16
C SER A 486 -32.11 -4.00 -23.05
N ALA A 487 -32.61 -4.50 -21.92
CA ALA A 487 -34.03 -4.79 -21.72
C ALA A 487 -34.86 -3.51 -21.51
N PRO A 488 -36.18 -3.56 -21.78
CA PRO A 488 -37.10 -2.50 -21.39
C PRO A 488 -37.08 -2.24 -19.88
N TYR A 489 -37.41 -1.01 -19.50
CA TYR A 489 -37.59 -0.65 -18.11
C TYR A 489 -38.74 -1.45 -17.48
N GLY A 490 -38.56 -1.89 -16.23
CA GLY A 490 -39.65 -2.37 -15.39
C GLY A 490 -39.51 -1.85 -13.97
N LEU A 491 -40.63 -1.38 -13.40
CA LEU A 491 -40.68 -0.87 -12.04
C LEU A 491 -40.21 -1.94 -11.04
N MET A 492 -39.33 -1.56 -10.10
CA MET A 492 -38.71 -2.43 -9.09
C MET A 492 -37.82 -3.56 -9.65
N GLN A 493 -37.62 -3.64 -10.96
CA GLN A 493 -36.69 -4.61 -11.53
C GLN A 493 -35.25 -4.18 -11.24
N THR A 494 -34.50 -5.11 -10.67
CA THR A 494 -33.19 -4.82 -10.08
C THR A 494 -32.09 -5.52 -10.85
N ARG A 495 -30.99 -4.80 -11.01
CA ARG A 495 -29.73 -5.36 -11.47
C ARG A 495 -28.73 -5.27 -10.34
N SER A 496 -28.10 -6.39 -10.00
CA SER A 496 -27.20 -6.44 -8.86
C SER A 496 -25.89 -7.17 -9.11
N GLY A 497 -24.87 -6.84 -8.33
CA GLY A 497 -23.65 -7.63 -8.30
C GLY A 497 -23.91 -8.93 -7.53
N ILE A 498 -24.30 -8.80 -6.26
CA ILE A 498 -24.63 -9.93 -5.38
C ILE A 498 -26.02 -9.74 -4.79
N TYR A 499 -26.81 -10.80 -4.82
CA TYR A 499 -28.04 -10.95 -4.06
C TYR A 499 -27.88 -12.07 -3.04
N ALA A 500 -28.10 -11.77 -1.77
CA ALA A 500 -28.14 -12.74 -0.69
C ALA A 500 -29.38 -12.51 0.16
N SER A 501 -30.19 -13.56 0.32
CA SER A 501 -31.38 -13.55 1.19
C SER A 501 -31.32 -14.73 2.13
N ASN A 502 -31.51 -14.48 3.43
CA ASN A 502 -31.50 -15.50 4.47
C ASN A 502 -30.23 -16.37 4.46
N VAL A 503 -29.06 -15.71 4.40
CA VAL A 503 -27.74 -16.36 4.56
C VAL A 503 -27.23 -16.09 5.97
N ARG A 504 -27.11 -17.12 6.81
CA ARG A 504 -26.93 -16.95 8.27
C ARG A 504 -25.59 -17.46 8.80
N ASN A 505 -25.26 -17.03 10.02
CA ASN A 505 -24.10 -17.40 10.86
C ASN A 505 -22.75 -16.82 10.40
N SER A 506 -22.15 -17.37 9.34
CA SER A 506 -20.73 -17.12 9.03
C SER A 506 -20.50 -16.89 7.52
N PHE A 507 -21.01 -15.75 7.05
CA PHE A 507 -20.90 -15.31 5.66
C PHE A 507 -19.93 -14.13 5.55
N PHE A 508 -18.98 -14.23 4.63
CA PHE A 508 -17.91 -13.25 4.43
C PHE A 508 -17.88 -12.82 2.98
N ILE A 509 -18.01 -11.52 2.74
CA ILE A 509 -17.81 -10.87 1.45
C ILE A 509 -16.57 -9.99 1.62
N THR A 510 -15.43 -10.44 1.09
CA THR A 510 -14.12 -9.85 1.38
C THR A 510 -13.30 -9.52 0.13
N GLY A 511 -12.72 -8.31 0.08
CA GLY A 511 -11.76 -7.97 -0.97
C GLY A 511 -12.31 -7.95 -2.39
N ASN A 512 -13.64 -7.84 -2.58
CA ASN A 512 -14.25 -7.88 -3.91
C ASN A 512 -14.37 -6.48 -4.52
N TYR A 513 -14.30 -6.42 -5.85
CA TYR A 513 -14.82 -5.30 -6.62
C TYR A 513 -16.22 -5.65 -7.12
N ILE A 514 -17.24 -4.92 -6.68
CA ILE A 514 -18.65 -5.22 -6.97
C ILE A 514 -19.26 -4.01 -7.66
N LEU A 515 -19.66 -4.19 -8.91
CA LEU A 515 -20.42 -3.20 -9.67
C LEU A 515 -21.83 -3.75 -9.92
N GLY A 516 -22.86 -3.02 -9.50
CA GLY A 516 -24.24 -3.27 -9.91
C GLY A 516 -24.45 -3.00 -11.40
N GLY A 517 -25.39 -3.72 -12.00
CA GLY A 517 -25.73 -3.53 -13.43
C GLY A 517 -26.58 -2.29 -13.64
N SER A 518 -26.42 -1.60 -14.76
CA SER A 518 -27.13 -0.33 -15.02
C SER A 518 -28.36 -0.50 -15.93
N GLY A 519 -29.25 0.49 -15.95
CA GLY A 519 -30.26 0.64 -17.00
C GLY A 519 -31.65 0.06 -16.71
N ASN A 520 -32.00 -0.21 -15.45
CA ASN A 520 -33.36 -0.54 -15.02
C ASN A 520 -33.81 0.29 -13.81
N SER A 521 -34.92 -0.03 -13.15
CA SER A 521 -35.48 0.70 -12.01
C SER A 521 -34.47 0.78 -10.85
N MET A 522 -33.83 -0.33 -10.48
CA MET A 522 -32.83 -0.34 -9.42
C MET A 522 -31.50 -0.90 -9.88
N SER A 523 -30.42 -0.25 -9.44
CA SER A 523 -29.04 -0.62 -9.71
C SER A 523 -28.32 -0.74 -8.37
N VAL A 524 -27.99 -1.96 -7.96
CA VAL A 524 -27.51 -2.23 -6.60
C VAL A 524 -26.21 -3.02 -6.60
N GLY A 525 -25.19 -2.58 -5.86
CA GLY A 525 -23.95 -3.36 -5.74
C GLY A 525 -24.21 -4.68 -5.00
N LEU A 526 -24.68 -4.57 -3.77
CA LEU A 526 -24.90 -5.69 -2.85
C LEU A 526 -26.30 -5.63 -2.22
N ARG A 527 -27.03 -6.75 -2.25
CA ARG A 527 -28.35 -6.89 -1.63
C ARG A 527 -28.32 -7.96 -0.54
N LEU A 528 -28.64 -7.58 0.69
CA LEU A 528 -28.58 -8.42 1.90
C LEU A 528 -29.94 -8.46 2.60
N PHE A 529 -30.76 -9.44 2.25
CA PHE A 529 -32.18 -9.46 2.63
C PHE A 529 -32.50 -10.54 3.65
N ASN A 530 -33.61 -10.37 4.37
CA ASN A 530 -34.26 -11.39 5.20
C ASN A 530 -33.31 -12.10 6.17
N ASP A 531 -32.77 -11.37 7.15
CA ASP A 531 -31.84 -11.88 8.17
C ASP A 531 -30.55 -12.45 7.57
N THR A 532 -30.00 -11.80 6.55
CA THR A 532 -28.66 -12.11 6.07
C THR A 532 -27.62 -11.56 7.04
N GLN A 533 -26.82 -12.44 7.63
CA GLN A 533 -25.86 -12.14 8.69
C GLN A 533 -24.44 -12.37 8.20
N GLY A 534 -23.47 -11.64 8.75
CA GLY A 534 -22.06 -11.84 8.44
C GLY A 534 -21.24 -10.56 8.33
N PHE A 535 -20.22 -10.59 7.48
CA PHE A 535 -19.20 -9.57 7.36
C PHE A 535 -19.01 -9.12 5.91
N VAL A 536 -19.12 -7.82 5.68
CA VAL A 536 -18.79 -7.15 4.42
C VAL A 536 -17.54 -6.31 4.66
N LEU A 537 -16.38 -6.82 4.25
CA LEU A 537 -15.08 -6.25 4.61
C LEU A 537 -14.21 -5.95 3.39
N ASN A 538 -13.55 -4.80 3.40
CA ASN A 538 -12.49 -4.48 2.43
C ASN A 538 -12.95 -4.55 0.95
N ASN A 539 -14.22 -4.27 0.66
CA ASN A 539 -14.74 -4.30 -0.71
C ASN A 539 -14.79 -2.90 -1.32
N SER A 540 -14.67 -2.84 -2.65
CA SER A 540 -15.06 -1.67 -3.44
C SER A 540 -16.41 -1.95 -4.08
N ILE A 541 -17.45 -1.26 -3.62
CA ILE A 541 -18.85 -1.53 -3.97
C ILE A 541 -19.44 -0.32 -4.69
N SER A 542 -20.00 -0.56 -5.88
CA SER A 542 -20.68 0.44 -6.67
C SER A 542 -22.09 0.02 -7.03
N GLY A 543 -23.04 0.94 -6.88
CA GLY A 543 -24.44 0.70 -7.23
C GLY A 543 -24.69 0.61 -8.73
N GLY A 544 -23.97 1.39 -9.54
CA GLY A 544 -24.25 1.57 -10.97
C GLY A 544 -25.32 2.64 -11.19
N SER A 545 -26.05 2.58 -12.31
CA SER A 545 -26.99 3.63 -12.72
C SER A 545 -28.40 3.10 -12.97
N HIS A 546 -29.40 3.70 -12.34
CA HIS A 546 -30.81 3.43 -12.64
C HIS A 546 -31.33 4.29 -13.79
N ARG A 547 -32.46 3.90 -14.38
CA ARG A 547 -33.28 4.81 -15.20
C ARG A 547 -34.20 5.58 -14.27
N ASN A 548 -34.21 6.90 -14.37
CA ASN A 548 -35.07 7.74 -13.53
C ASN A 548 -36.43 8.00 -14.21
N LEU A 549 -37.36 7.03 -14.11
CA LEU A 549 -38.75 7.22 -14.55
C LEU A 549 -39.70 7.45 -13.37
N ASN A 550 -39.36 6.95 -12.18
CA ASN A 550 -40.12 7.08 -10.94
C ASN A 550 -39.20 7.61 -9.82
N ASP A 551 -39.14 8.93 -9.66
CA ASP A 551 -38.28 9.56 -8.67
C ASP A 551 -38.59 9.06 -7.23
N GLY A 552 -37.53 8.76 -6.48
CA GLY A 552 -37.60 8.23 -5.12
C GLY A 552 -37.77 6.71 -5.03
N ILE A 553 -38.25 6.06 -6.10
CA ILE A 553 -38.34 4.59 -6.21
C ILE A 553 -37.14 4.07 -7.00
N ASP A 554 -36.93 4.62 -8.20
CA ASP A 554 -35.78 4.27 -9.02
C ASP A 554 -34.51 4.78 -8.34
N SER A 555 -33.53 3.89 -8.15
CA SER A 555 -32.41 4.21 -7.28
C SER A 555 -31.12 3.46 -7.61
N SER A 556 -30.01 4.17 -7.38
CA SER A 556 -28.66 3.60 -7.39
C SER A 556 -28.19 3.42 -5.95
N ILE A 557 -27.88 2.18 -5.56
CA ILE A 557 -27.59 1.84 -4.17
C ILE A 557 -26.29 1.06 -4.07
N GLY A 558 -25.38 1.46 -3.18
CA GLY A 558 -24.18 0.68 -2.91
C GLY A 558 -24.54 -0.66 -2.26
N ILE A 559 -25.11 -0.59 -1.06
CA ILE A 559 -25.60 -1.75 -0.30
C ILE A 559 -27.07 -1.54 0.08
N ALA A 560 -27.94 -2.48 -0.30
CA ALA A 560 -29.34 -2.51 0.12
C ALA A 560 -29.58 -3.65 1.12
N ILE A 561 -30.10 -3.32 2.28
CA ILE A 561 -30.52 -4.24 3.33
C ILE A 561 -32.03 -4.07 3.50
N ASN A 562 -32.76 -5.18 3.47
CA ASN A 562 -34.21 -5.15 3.62
C ASN A 562 -34.73 -6.45 4.24
N ASN A 563 -35.63 -6.36 5.20
CA ASN A 563 -36.28 -7.49 5.82
C ASN A 563 -37.80 -7.40 5.64
N MET A 564 -38.46 -8.54 5.41
CA MET A 564 -39.93 -8.59 5.34
C MET A 564 -40.63 -8.14 6.64
N ALA A 565 -39.93 -8.23 7.77
CA ALA A 565 -40.36 -7.74 9.08
C ALA A 565 -39.14 -7.15 9.81
N ASP A 566 -39.37 -6.25 10.76
CA ASP A 566 -38.28 -5.64 11.52
C ASP A 566 -37.43 -6.69 12.24
N ASN A 567 -36.12 -6.59 12.05
CA ASN A 567 -35.17 -7.52 12.62
C ASN A 567 -34.29 -6.84 13.68
N THR A 568 -34.38 -7.32 14.91
CA THR A 568 -33.65 -6.80 16.07
C THR A 568 -32.45 -7.65 16.48
N THR A 569 -32.20 -8.77 15.79
CA THR A 569 -31.13 -9.73 16.14
C THR A 569 -30.12 -9.94 15.02
N GLN A 570 -30.38 -9.45 13.81
CA GLN A 570 -29.49 -9.56 12.66
C GLN A 570 -28.07 -9.06 13.00
N SER A 571 -27.10 -9.96 12.89
CA SER A 571 -25.68 -9.65 13.10
C SER A 571 -25.02 -9.34 11.76
N LEU A 572 -24.69 -8.08 11.51
CA LEU A 572 -24.10 -7.63 10.25
C LEU A 572 -23.05 -6.57 10.49
N VAL A 573 -21.84 -6.82 9.98
CA VAL A 573 -20.71 -5.90 10.09
C VAL A 573 -20.32 -5.41 8.69
N ILE A 574 -20.31 -4.10 8.49
CA ILE A 574 -19.86 -3.44 7.27
C ILE A 574 -18.65 -2.58 7.62
N ALA A 575 -17.46 -2.99 7.19
CA ALA A 575 -16.23 -2.32 7.57
C ALA A 575 -15.16 -2.21 6.49
N ASN A 576 -14.41 -1.11 6.51
CA ASN A 576 -13.30 -0.84 5.58
C ASN A 576 -13.71 -0.94 4.10
N ASN A 577 -14.96 -0.65 3.76
CA ASN A 577 -15.40 -0.66 2.37
C ASN A 577 -15.32 0.73 1.77
N ILE A 578 -15.06 0.77 0.47
CA ILE A 578 -15.34 1.93 -0.37
C ILE A 578 -16.72 1.69 -0.98
N ILE A 579 -17.69 2.53 -0.64
CA ILE A 579 -19.07 2.40 -1.10
C ILE A 579 -19.42 3.64 -1.91
N ASN A 580 -19.68 3.45 -3.19
CA ASN A 580 -20.00 4.52 -4.11
C ASN A 580 -21.28 4.18 -4.87
N SER A 581 -22.40 4.78 -4.50
CA SER A 581 -23.68 4.48 -5.15
C SER A 581 -23.65 4.79 -6.65
N PHE A 582 -23.01 5.90 -7.04
CA PHE A 582 -22.88 6.36 -8.42
C PHE A 582 -21.99 7.63 -8.52
N HIS A 583 -20.76 7.53 -9.05
CA HIS A 583 -19.89 8.73 -9.22
C HIS A 583 -18.79 8.55 -10.27
N VAL A 584 -17.98 7.50 -10.15
CA VAL A 584 -16.60 7.63 -10.63
C VAL A 584 -16.35 7.04 -12.02
N ASN A 585 -16.92 5.86 -12.34
CA ASN A 585 -16.71 5.18 -13.63
C ASN A 585 -18.01 4.56 -14.21
N GLY A 586 -19.17 5.18 -13.95
CA GLY A 586 -20.45 4.70 -14.46
C GLY A 586 -20.58 4.90 -15.96
N THR A 587 -20.33 3.87 -16.76
CA THR A 587 -20.60 3.86 -18.21
C THR A 587 -21.69 2.86 -18.56
N PRO A 588 -22.68 3.25 -19.40
CA PRO A 588 -22.92 4.61 -19.89
C PRO A 588 -23.38 5.55 -18.77
N ALA A 589 -23.10 6.85 -18.92
CA ALA A 589 -23.54 7.88 -17.98
C ALA A 589 -25.07 8.00 -18.05
N ILE A 590 -25.77 7.35 -17.13
CA ILE A 590 -27.22 7.54 -16.95
C ILE A 590 -27.40 8.40 -15.70
N ASN A 591 -28.15 9.49 -15.82
CA ASN A 591 -28.37 10.44 -14.71
C ASN A 591 -29.12 9.74 -13.56
N ALA A 592 -28.40 9.41 -12.49
CA ALA A 592 -29.02 9.00 -11.24
C ALA A 592 -29.70 10.21 -10.59
N VAL A 593 -30.96 10.07 -10.18
CA VAL A 593 -31.69 11.15 -9.49
C VAL A 593 -31.81 10.86 -7.99
N THR A 594 -32.00 9.58 -7.63
CA THR A 594 -31.95 9.11 -6.25
C THR A 594 -30.79 8.13 -6.06
N SER A 595 -29.88 8.42 -5.14
CA SER A 595 -28.76 7.54 -4.82
C SER A 595 -28.49 7.45 -3.32
N LYS A 596 -28.08 6.26 -2.85
CA LYS A 596 -27.90 5.95 -1.42
C LYS A 596 -26.68 5.06 -1.22
N ALA A 597 -25.71 5.40 -0.35
CA ALA A 597 -24.53 4.53 -0.16
C ALA A 597 -24.97 3.22 0.49
N ILE A 598 -25.72 3.34 1.59
CA ILE A 598 -26.39 2.24 2.25
C ILE A 598 -27.88 2.58 2.38
N GLU A 599 -28.73 1.64 1.99
CA GLU A 599 -30.14 1.63 2.36
C GLU A 599 -30.38 0.45 3.33
N ALA A 600 -30.93 0.75 4.49
CA ALA A 600 -31.19 -0.22 5.55
C ALA A 600 -32.65 -0.13 6.00
N LEU A 601 -33.48 -1.06 5.50
CA LEU A 601 -34.91 -1.09 5.79
C LEU A 601 -35.23 -2.28 6.69
N SER A 602 -36.05 -2.04 7.70
CA SER A 602 -36.54 -3.03 8.66
C SER A 602 -35.42 -3.78 9.41
N ILE A 603 -34.41 -3.04 9.87
CA ILE A 603 -33.35 -3.54 10.75
C ILE A 603 -33.17 -2.58 11.93
N ASN A 604 -33.23 -3.07 13.17
CA ASN A 604 -32.95 -2.30 14.39
C ASN A 604 -32.23 -3.19 15.40
N SER A 605 -31.04 -3.64 15.01
CA SER A 605 -30.23 -4.60 15.74
C SER A 605 -29.03 -3.92 16.40
N PRO A 606 -28.73 -4.20 17.68
CA PRO A 606 -27.49 -3.74 18.31
C PRO A 606 -26.24 -4.39 17.70
N ASN A 607 -26.42 -5.46 16.90
CA ASN A 607 -25.35 -6.16 16.21
C ASN A 607 -25.15 -5.69 14.76
N PHE A 608 -25.76 -4.57 14.38
CA PHE A 608 -25.48 -3.90 13.11
C PHE A 608 -24.38 -2.85 13.30
N TYR A 609 -23.23 -3.08 12.67
CA TYR A 609 -22.04 -2.24 12.79
C TYR A 609 -21.61 -1.69 11.44
N VAL A 610 -21.37 -0.38 11.38
CA VAL A 610 -20.85 0.31 10.19
C VAL A 610 -19.64 1.13 10.61
N PHE A 611 -18.42 0.70 10.29
CA PHE A 611 -17.22 1.43 10.71
C PHE A 611 -16.10 1.49 9.69
N HIS A 612 -15.33 2.57 9.73
CA HIS A 612 -14.18 2.78 8.85
C HIS A 612 -14.51 2.64 7.35
N ASN A 613 -15.73 2.95 6.91
CA ASN A 613 -16.07 2.95 5.50
C ASN A 613 -15.87 4.34 4.90
N THR A 614 -15.49 4.40 3.63
CA THR A 614 -15.58 5.62 2.84
C THR A 614 -16.80 5.51 1.94
N MET A 615 -17.83 6.31 2.23
CA MET A 615 -19.15 6.21 1.64
C MET A 615 -19.50 7.49 0.90
N TYR A 616 -19.78 7.38 -0.38
CA TYR A 616 -20.38 8.44 -1.17
C TYR A 616 -21.81 8.04 -1.56
N GLY A 617 -22.77 8.86 -1.12
CA GLY A 617 -24.19 8.71 -1.40
C GLY A 617 -24.55 8.79 -2.88
N GLY A 618 -23.60 9.08 -3.76
CA GLY A 618 -23.77 9.12 -5.20
C GLY A 618 -24.20 10.48 -5.72
N SER A 619 -24.14 10.63 -7.05
CA SER A 619 -24.38 11.88 -7.77
C SER A 619 -25.87 12.17 -8.03
N GLY A 620 -26.76 11.59 -7.23
CA GLY A 620 -28.20 11.85 -7.28
C GLY A 620 -28.49 13.34 -7.24
N THR A 621 -29.29 13.85 -8.18
CA THR A 621 -29.62 15.28 -8.28
C THR A 621 -30.77 15.69 -7.36
N THR A 622 -31.72 14.78 -7.07
CA THR A 622 -32.81 15.06 -6.11
C THR A 622 -32.47 14.52 -4.74
N ARG A 623 -32.00 13.27 -4.64
CA ARG A 623 -31.66 12.62 -3.36
C ARG A 623 -30.26 12.03 -3.42
N SER A 624 -29.42 12.41 -2.46
CA SER A 624 -28.11 11.80 -2.24
C SER A 624 -27.94 11.53 -0.75
N PHE A 625 -28.00 10.25 -0.36
CA PHE A 625 -27.92 9.84 1.04
C PHE A 625 -26.68 9.02 1.31
N GLY A 626 -25.98 9.30 2.41
CA GLY A 626 -24.93 8.41 2.90
C GLY A 626 -25.56 7.10 3.35
N ILE A 627 -26.31 7.16 4.45
CA ILE A 627 -27.09 6.04 4.97
C ILE A 627 -28.55 6.47 5.06
N HIS A 628 -29.43 5.70 4.45
CA HIS A 628 -30.88 5.81 4.61
C HIS A 628 -31.36 4.60 5.42
N HIS A 629 -31.86 4.82 6.63
CA HIS A 629 -32.17 3.73 7.56
C HIS A 629 -33.53 3.91 8.21
N GLN A 630 -34.44 2.96 7.98
CA GLN A 630 -35.80 2.95 8.53
C GLN A 630 -36.12 1.60 9.18
N SER A 631 -36.84 1.61 10.29
CA SER A 631 -37.37 0.41 10.95
C SER A 631 -38.53 0.80 11.87
N THR A 632 -38.95 -0.06 12.80
CA THR A 632 -39.87 0.33 13.87
C THR A 632 -39.14 0.82 15.12
N GLY A 633 -39.78 1.76 15.81
CA GLY A 633 -39.32 2.30 17.08
C GLY A 633 -38.11 3.24 16.96
N VAL A 634 -37.33 3.28 18.04
CA VAL A 634 -36.14 4.13 18.18
C VAL A 634 -34.92 3.32 17.74
N LEU A 635 -34.11 3.86 16.82
CA LEU A 635 -32.97 3.17 16.23
C LEU A 635 -31.76 3.13 17.18
N ASN A 636 -31.16 1.95 17.30
CA ASN A 636 -29.86 1.74 17.95
C ASN A 636 -28.77 1.64 16.88
N LEU A 637 -27.83 2.57 16.88
CA LEU A 637 -26.85 2.70 15.80
C LEU A 637 -25.42 2.47 16.31
N ASN A 638 -24.59 1.82 15.50
CA ASN A 638 -23.15 1.72 15.70
C ASN A 638 -22.42 2.19 14.44
N ILE A 639 -22.18 3.50 14.34
CA ILE A 639 -21.58 4.14 13.16
C ILE A 639 -20.32 4.90 13.62
N VAL A 640 -19.14 4.34 13.32
CA VAL A 640 -17.86 4.84 13.87
C VAL A 640 -16.77 5.01 12.81
N ASN A 641 -16.05 6.13 12.85
CA ASN A 641 -14.89 6.41 11.96
C ASN A 641 -15.18 6.35 10.45
N ASN A 642 -16.41 6.64 10.02
CA ASN A 642 -16.74 6.63 8.60
C ASN A 642 -16.53 7.99 7.97
N GLN A 643 -16.07 7.99 6.72
CA GLN A 643 -16.07 9.15 5.85
C GLN A 643 -17.39 9.13 5.05
N ILE A 644 -18.33 10.02 5.36
CA ILE A 644 -19.68 10.01 4.80
C ILE A 644 -19.91 11.27 3.96
N LEU A 645 -20.18 11.04 2.68
CA LEU A 645 -20.23 12.06 1.65
C LEU A 645 -21.56 12.00 0.91
N THR A 646 -22.06 13.15 0.48
CA THR A 646 -23.23 13.26 -0.38
C THR A 646 -22.97 14.27 -1.49
N ASN A 647 -23.81 14.26 -2.53
CA ASN A 647 -23.74 15.25 -3.60
C ASN A 647 -24.18 16.63 -3.05
N PRO A 648 -23.27 17.63 -2.97
CA PRO A 648 -23.60 18.95 -2.44
C PRO A 648 -24.62 19.70 -3.30
N LEU A 649 -24.79 19.31 -4.56
CA LEU A 649 -25.74 19.91 -5.49
C LEU A 649 -27.14 19.28 -5.42
N ALA A 650 -27.33 18.20 -4.66
CA ALA A 650 -28.64 17.56 -4.57
C ALA A 650 -29.62 18.39 -3.73
N THR A 651 -30.90 18.35 -4.11
CA THR A 651 -31.98 19.03 -3.37
C THR A 651 -32.14 18.49 -1.95
N ASN A 652 -32.09 17.17 -1.80
CA ASN A 652 -32.13 16.47 -0.53
C ASN A 652 -30.84 15.67 -0.32
N ARG A 653 -29.94 16.22 0.48
CA ARG A 653 -28.59 15.68 0.72
C ARG A 653 -28.36 15.48 2.21
N VAL A 654 -28.45 14.24 2.67
CA VAL A 654 -28.40 13.92 4.10
C VAL A 654 -27.40 12.80 4.30
N CYS A 655 -26.42 12.98 5.18
CA CYS A 655 -25.42 11.94 5.41
C CYS A 655 -26.05 10.75 6.14
N LEU A 656 -26.87 10.99 7.16
CA LEU A 656 -27.61 9.97 7.90
C LEU A 656 -29.11 10.34 7.92
N ASN A 657 -29.91 9.68 7.08
CA ASN A 657 -31.35 9.91 7.01
C ASN A 657 -32.12 8.76 7.66
N TYR A 658 -32.88 9.08 8.70
CA TYR A 658 -33.71 8.16 9.46
C TYR A 658 -35.23 8.36 9.25
N ASP A 659 -35.61 9.27 8.35
CA ASP A 659 -36.99 9.62 8.02
C ASP A 659 -37.89 9.75 9.27
N VAL A 660 -38.75 8.76 9.56
CA VAL A 660 -39.76 8.76 10.63
C VAL A 660 -39.30 8.08 11.92
N ASN A 661 -38.04 7.67 11.99
CA ASN A 661 -37.46 7.07 13.19
C ASN A 661 -36.68 8.08 14.01
N ASN A 662 -36.82 7.99 15.34
CA ASN A 662 -35.92 8.68 16.26
C ASN A 662 -34.65 7.85 16.50
N VAL A 663 -33.58 8.51 16.95
CA VAL A 663 -32.31 7.86 17.30
C VAL A 663 -32.22 7.68 18.82
N ASN A 664 -31.77 6.52 19.27
CA ASN A 664 -31.57 6.25 20.69
C ASN A 664 -30.35 7.01 21.19
N ASN A 665 -30.46 7.67 22.35
CA ASN A 665 -29.37 8.43 22.95
C ASN A 665 -28.17 7.55 23.36
N THR A 666 -28.36 6.23 23.46
CA THR A 666 -27.30 5.23 23.69
C THR A 666 -26.58 4.77 22.43
N SER A 667 -26.96 5.26 21.24
CA SER A 667 -26.28 4.93 19.99
C SER A 667 -24.81 5.35 20.00
N ASP A 668 -23.95 4.64 19.27
CA ASP A 668 -22.54 5.00 19.06
C ASP A 668 -22.35 5.71 17.73
N LEU A 669 -22.28 7.05 17.75
CA LEU A 669 -22.11 7.92 16.59
C LEU A 669 -20.90 8.85 16.79
N ARG A 670 -19.68 8.36 16.57
CA ARG A 670 -18.44 9.12 16.82
C ARG A 670 -17.34 8.88 15.81
N GLY A 671 -16.41 9.83 15.70
CA GLY A 671 -15.27 9.78 14.80
C GLY A 671 -15.65 9.86 13.32
N ASN A 672 -16.92 10.10 12.97
CA ASN A 672 -17.35 10.20 11.59
C ASN A 672 -17.09 11.60 11.06
N ASN A 673 -16.81 11.69 9.76
CA ASN A 673 -16.71 12.94 9.05
C ASN A 673 -17.86 13.06 8.05
N PHE A 674 -18.62 14.15 8.13
CA PHE A 674 -19.83 14.41 7.35
C PHE A 674 -19.61 15.55 6.36
N PHE A 675 -19.67 15.26 5.06
CA PHE A 675 -19.43 16.29 4.06
C PHE A 675 -20.42 16.26 2.89
N GLY A 676 -20.67 17.43 2.32
CA GLY A 676 -21.64 17.64 1.25
C GLY A 676 -23.11 17.56 1.68
N CYS A 677 -23.42 17.21 2.93
CA CYS A 677 -24.80 17.05 3.42
C CYS A 677 -25.30 18.26 4.21
N ASN A 678 -26.61 18.47 4.19
CA ASN A 678 -27.30 19.48 4.98
C ASN A 678 -28.76 19.03 5.24
N PRO A 679 -29.09 18.54 6.45
CA PRO A 679 -28.23 18.37 7.63
C PRO A 679 -27.29 17.15 7.56
N ALA A 680 -26.42 16.98 8.57
CA ALA A 680 -25.63 15.76 8.72
C ALA A 680 -26.52 14.57 9.11
N VAL A 681 -27.46 14.79 10.03
CA VAL A 681 -28.45 13.79 10.44
C VAL A 681 -29.86 14.37 10.33
N ALA A 682 -30.79 13.59 9.79
CA ALA A 682 -32.21 13.90 9.82
C ALA A 682 -32.99 12.74 10.45
N SER A 683 -33.82 13.05 11.45
CA SER A 683 -34.75 12.12 12.09
C SER A 683 -36.08 12.82 12.37
N SER A 684 -37.17 12.07 12.51
CA SER A 684 -38.48 12.60 12.90
C SER A 684 -39.12 11.63 13.90
N PRO A 685 -39.66 12.09 15.05
CA PRO A 685 -39.78 13.49 15.49
C PRO A 685 -38.48 14.11 16.06
N GLY A 686 -37.33 13.43 15.98
CA GLY A 686 -36.07 13.86 16.60
C GLY A 686 -35.47 15.16 16.05
N GLY A 687 -35.78 15.53 14.81
CA GLY A 687 -35.30 16.76 14.17
C GLY A 687 -34.01 16.58 13.37
N GLN A 688 -33.40 17.71 13.00
CA GLN A 688 -32.18 17.73 12.19
C GLN A 688 -30.97 18.04 13.07
N PHE A 689 -29.84 17.35 12.86
CA PHE A 689 -28.62 17.54 13.64
C PHE A 689 -27.40 17.79 12.75
N ARG A 690 -26.46 18.59 13.26
CA ARG A 690 -25.19 18.95 12.62
C ARG A 690 -24.05 18.98 13.63
N VAL A 691 -22.82 18.98 13.13
CA VAL A 691 -21.63 19.28 13.95
C VAL A 691 -21.62 20.79 14.21
N CYS A 692 -21.60 21.21 15.48
CA CYS A 692 -21.72 22.62 15.88
C CYS A 692 -20.46 23.11 16.61
N GLY A 693 -19.96 24.29 16.25
CA GLY A 693 -18.85 24.95 16.96
C GLY A 693 -17.46 24.50 16.47
N ILE A 694 -16.46 24.55 17.37
CA ILE A 694 -15.09 24.12 17.06
C ILE A 694 -15.05 22.59 17.00
N GLU A 695 -14.52 22.06 15.91
CA GLU A 695 -14.41 20.62 15.69
C GLU A 695 -13.13 20.04 16.31
N PRO A 696 -13.14 18.77 16.77
CA PRO A 696 -14.27 17.83 16.76
C PRO A 696 -15.37 18.19 17.77
N SER A 697 -16.64 17.96 17.41
CA SER A 697 -17.80 18.35 18.25
C SER A 697 -18.94 17.33 18.19
N PRO A 698 -19.81 17.23 19.22
CA PRO A 698 -21.00 16.40 19.17
C PRO A 698 -21.99 16.85 18.09
N LEU A 699 -22.79 15.89 17.61
CA LEU A 699 -23.97 16.19 16.80
C LEU A 699 -25.05 16.83 17.68
N ARG A 700 -25.45 18.06 17.35
CA ARG A 700 -26.48 18.82 18.09
C ARG A 700 -27.59 19.29 17.17
N ASP A 701 -28.73 19.65 17.76
CA ASP A 701 -29.86 20.18 17.02
C ASP A 701 -29.44 21.33 16.09
N SER A 702 -29.91 21.32 14.85
CA SER A 702 -29.41 22.22 13.80
C SER A 702 -29.86 23.67 13.99
N PHE A 703 -30.88 23.91 14.81
CA PHE A 703 -31.45 25.23 15.00
C PHE A 703 -30.69 26.06 16.05
N LEU A 704 -30.53 25.53 17.27
CA LEU A 704 -29.87 26.23 18.38
C LEU A 704 -28.50 25.65 18.76
N CYS A 705 -28.14 24.45 18.27
CA CYS A 705 -26.91 23.77 18.66
C CYS A 705 -26.77 23.56 20.17
N LEU A 706 -27.86 23.24 20.86
CA LEU A 706 -27.90 23.07 22.31
C LEU A 706 -27.97 21.60 22.70
N THR A 707 -28.92 20.87 22.13
CA THR A 707 -29.26 19.51 22.55
C THR A 707 -28.47 18.50 21.71
N PRO A 708 -27.64 17.64 22.32
CA PRO A 708 -26.94 16.59 21.59
C PRO A 708 -27.91 15.50 21.12
N LEU A 709 -27.62 14.88 19.97
CA LEU A 709 -28.35 13.72 19.44
C LEU A 709 -28.21 12.50 20.36
N THR A 710 -26.99 12.25 20.84
CA THR A 710 -26.65 11.15 21.76
C THR A 710 -26.10 11.74 23.06
N ASN A 711 -24.78 11.72 23.25
CA ASN A 711 -24.11 12.29 24.42
C ASN A 711 -22.98 13.26 23.99
N ASN A 712 -22.51 14.08 24.94
CA ASN A 712 -21.52 15.12 24.66
C ASN A 712 -20.08 14.61 24.43
N THR A 713 -19.82 13.31 24.61
CA THR A 713 -18.47 12.74 24.45
C THR A 713 -18.25 12.12 23.07
N GLN A 714 -19.32 11.92 22.30
CA GLN A 714 -19.25 11.38 20.95
C GLN A 714 -19.00 12.51 19.94
N LEU A 715 -17.73 12.73 19.62
CA LEU A 715 -17.30 13.82 18.76
C LEU A 715 -17.23 13.39 17.29
N ASN A 716 -17.56 14.30 16.38
CA ASN A 716 -17.57 14.10 14.92
C ASN A 716 -17.02 15.34 14.19
N PHE A 717 -16.89 15.23 12.87
CA PHE A 717 -16.29 16.22 11.98
C PHE A 717 -17.20 16.57 10.80
N ALA A 718 -16.98 17.73 10.20
CA ALA A 718 -17.65 18.21 8.99
C ALA A 718 -16.68 18.95 8.05
N HIS A 719 -15.60 18.27 7.67
CA HIS A 719 -14.55 18.81 6.81
C HIS A 719 -14.45 18.09 5.47
N ASP A 720 -14.12 18.86 4.42
CA ASP A 720 -13.94 18.36 3.06
C ASP A 720 -12.73 17.42 2.94
N PRO A 721 -12.93 16.11 2.71
CA PRO A 721 -11.84 15.23 2.32
C PRO A 721 -11.54 15.40 0.82
N ILE A 722 -10.26 15.59 0.48
CA ILE A 722 -9.87 15.74 -0.92
C ILE A 722 -9.51 14.38 -1.48
N PHE A 723 -10.16 14.00 -2.58
CA PHE A 723 -9.83 12.81 -3.35
C PHE A 723 -9.18 13.23 -4.68
N PRO A 724 -8.09 12.59 -5.12
CA PRO A 724 -7.57 12.79 -6.46
C PRO A 724 -8.56 12.21 -7.48
N ASN A 725 -8.44 12.66 -8.73
CA ASN A 725 -9.17 12.02 -9.82
C ASN A 725 -8.72 10.56 -9.93
N PRO A 726 -9.68 9.62 -10.04
CA PRO A 726 -9.38 8.19 -10.20
C PRO A 726 -8.55 7.93 -11.48
N SER A 727 -7.58 7.03 -11.41
CA SER A 727 -6.94 6.44 -12.61
C SER A 727 -7.64 5.16 -13.08
N GLY A 728 -8.45 4.55 -12.23
CA GLY A 728 -9.13 3.29 -12.50
C GLY A 728 -10.23 2.99 -11.48
N ASN A 729 -10.88 1.84 -11.65
CA ASN A 729 -12.00 1.39 -10.81
C ASN A 729 -11.63 1.09 -9.35
N LEU A 730 -10.35 0.81 -9.08
CA LEU A 730 -9.85 0.50 -7.73
C LEU A 730 -9.21 1.72 -7.04
N ASP A 731 -9.01 2.81 -7.77
CA ASP A 731 -8.33 4.02 -7.29
C ASP A 731 -9.36 5.12 -6.97
N VAL A 732 -10.50 4.71 -6.40
CA VAL A 732 -11.66 5.58 -6.15
C VAL A 732 -11.69 5.98 -4.69
N LEU A 733 -11.91 7.28 -4.42
CA LEU A 733 -12.01 7.84 -3.06
C LEU A 733 -10.76 7.58 -2.19
N LEU A 734 -9.58 7.58 -2.82
CA LEU A 734 -8.27 7.60 -2.16
C LEU A 734 -8.00 8.99 -1.55
N LEU A 735 -7.58 9.10 -0.29
CA LEU A 735 -7.34 10.41 0.32
C LEU A 735 -6.06 11.09 -0.24
N ASN A 736 -6.17 12.38 -0.57
CA ASN A 736 -5.07 13.24 -1.03
C ASN A 736 -4.39 13.94 0.16
N SER A 737 -3.09 14.24 0.06
CA SER A 737 -2.35 15.03 1.05
C SER A 737 -2.82 16.46 1.26
N ASN A 738 -3.59 17.01 0.32
CA ASN A 738 -4.21 18.31 0.49
C ASN A 738 -5.46 18.26 1.40
N SER A 739 -5.91 17.07 1.80
CA SER A 739 -7.03 16.93 2.74
C SER A 739 -6.70 17.55 4.08
N LYS A 740 -7.70 18.14 4.75
CA LYS A 740 -7.51 18.73 6.08
C LYS A 740 -7.29 17.66 7.14
N CYS A 741 -6.46 17.92 8.14
CA CYS A 741 -6.12 16.93 9.16
C CYS A 741 -7.34 16.47 9.97
N ASN A 742 -8.29 17.35 10.22
CA ASN A 742 -9.57 17.03 10.86
C ASN A 742 -10.52 16.19 9.97
N SER A 743 -10.32 16.15 8.65
CA SER A 743 -11.07 15.25 7.76
C SER A 743 -10.48 13.83 7.71
N VAL A 744 -9.22 13.67 8.14
CA VAL A 744 -8.46 12.42 8.00
C VAL A 744 -8.07 11.80 9.33
N TYR A 745 -7.45 12.55 10.24
CA TYR A 745 -6.85 12.08 11.51
C TYR A 745 -7.73 12.31 12.74
N GLY A 746 -9.03 12.19 12.58
CA GLY A 746 -10.00 12.43 13.66
C GLY A 746 -10.53 11.18 14.36
N GLY A 747 -10.19 9.99 13.87
CA GLY A 747 -10.78 8.72 14.30
C GLY A 747 -10.49 8.36 15.75
N VAL A 748 -11.33 7.49 16.30
CA VAL A 748 -11.28 6.99 17.68
C VAL A 748 -11.15 5.47 17.70
N ASP A 749 -10.56 4.87 18.74
CA ASP A 749 -10.65 3.42 18.87
C ASP A 749 -12.09 3.01 19.19
N PRO A 750 -12.74 2.19 18.33
CA PRO A 750 -14.07 1.69 18.65
C PRO A 750 -14.08 0.84 19.93
N ALA A 751 -12.94 0.22 20.29
CA ALA A 751 -12.77 -0.68 21.41
C ALA A 751 -13.74 -1.88 21.41
N TYR A 752 -14.18 -2.31 20.21
CA TYR A 752 -15.03 -3.49 20.09
C TYR A 752 -14.27 -4.75 20.54
N PRO A 753 -14.95 -5.71 21.18
CA PRO A 753 -14.31 -6.94 21.62
C PRO A 753 -13.87 -7.81 20.42
N PRO A 754 -12.92 -8.75 20.63
CA PRO A 754 -12.72 -9.86 19.70
C PRO A 754 -14.06 -10.59 19.45
N ALA A 755 -14.42 -10.97 18.23
CA ALA A 755 -13.63 -11.00 16.99
C ALA A 755 -13.68 -9.70 16.16
N ILE A 756 -14.49 -8.71 16.49
CA ILE A 756 -14.66 -7.48 15.68
C ILE A 756 -13.37 -6.64 15.66
N ALA A 757 -12.64 -6.63 16.77
CA ALA A 757 -11.37 -5.93 16.93
C ALA A 757 -10.35 -6.17 15.81
N GLN A 758 -10.36 -7.35 15.19
CA GLN A 758 -9.38 -7.70 14.15
C GLN A 758 -9.67 -7.02 12.81
N PHE A 759 -10.92 -6.61 12.58
CA PHE A 759 -11.35 -6.09 11.29
C PHE A 759 -11.03 -4.61 11.08
N TYR A 760 -10.86 -3.81 12.14
CA TYR A 760 -10.51 -2.39 12.00
C TYR A 760 -9.04 -2.07 12.27
N ARG A 761 -8.19 -3.04 12.63
CA ARG A 761 -6.75 -2.81 12.85
C ARG A 761 -5.95 -2.61 11.57
N LYS A 762 -6.54 -2.98 10.43
CA LYS A 762 -5.98 -2.79 9.12
C LYS A 762 -6.96 -2.01 8.26
N ASP A 763 -6.44 -1.29 7.29
CA ASP A 763 -7.23 -0.64 6.25
C ASP A 763 -7.59 -1.61 5.12
N ILE A 764 -8.27 -1.09 4.09
CA ILE A 764 -8.68 -1.87 2.92
C ILE A 764 -7.49 -2.47 2.13
N THR A 765 -6.29 -1.88 2.22
CA THR A 765 -5.08 -2.39 1.56
C THR A 765 -4.32 -3.41 2.41
N GLY A 766 -4.77 -3.65 3.65
CA GLY A 766 -4.11 -4.51 4.62
C GLY A 766 -2.99 -3.81 5.41
N SER A 767 -2.81 -2.50 5.22
CA SER A 767 -1.89 -1.67 5.99
C SER A 767 -2.38 -1.53 7.42
N LEU A 768 -1.48 -1.61 8.40
CA LEU A 768 -1.84 -1.41 9.80
C LEU A 768 -2.31 0.02 10.02
N ARG A 769 -3.42 0.20 10.74
CA ARG A 769 -3.83 1.52 11.22
C ARG A 769 -2.94 1.93 12.39
N THR A 770 -2.35 3.11 12.29
CA THR A 770 -1.40 3.63 13.26
C THR A 770 -2.06 4.74 14.07
N SER A 771 -1.77 4.79 15.37
CA SER A 771 -2.11 5.96 16.17
C SER A 771 -1.12 7.06 15.82
N ASN A 772 -1.56 8.11 15.13
CA ASN A 772 -0.75 9.30 14.98
C ASN A 772 -0.68 9.98 16.35
N ALA A 773 0.44 9.84 17.05
CA ALA A 773 0.70 10.53 18.31
C ALA A 773 1.30 11.91 18.04
N LEU A 774 1.09 12.86 18.95
CA LEU A 774 1.70 14.19 18.87
C LEU A 774 3.24 14.09 18.83
N PRO A 775 3.95 14.92 18.02
CA PRO A 775 3.46 16.12 17.35
C PRO A 775 3.25 15.92 15.84
N ALA A 776 2.24 15.13 15.45
CA ALA A 776 1.53 15.30 14.18
C ALA A 776 0.27 16.17 14.43
N PRO A 777 -0.31 16.88 13.46
CA PRO A 777 -1.53 17.68 13.64
C PRO A 777 -2.74 16.76 13.89
N VAL A 778 -2.82 16.19 15.09
CA VAL A 778 -3.95 15.40 15.58
C VAL A 778 -4.91 16.37 16.26
N PRO A 779 -6.16 16.48 15.80
CA PRO A 779 -7.15 17.33 16.46
C PRO A 779 -7.31 16.99 17.94
N ALA A 780 -7.49 18.00 18.79
CA ALA A 780 -7.69 17.79 20.22
C ALA A 780 -8.95 16.95 20.46
N GLY A 781 -8.82 15.87 21.25
CA GLY A 781 -9.92 14.93 21.52
C GLY A 781 -10.01 13.72 20.56
N SER A 782 -9.09 13.60 19.60
CA SER A 782 -8.96 12.45 18.70
C SER A 782 -7.87 11.47 19.12
N PHE A 783 -7.97 10.21 18.69
CA PHE A 783 -6.91 9.19 18.88
C PHE A 783 -5.94 9.11 17.69
N GLY A 784 -6.15 9.92 16.65
CA GLY A 784 -5.27 10.01 15.48
C GLY A 784 -5.42 8.85 14.47
N TYR A 785 -6.46 8.02 14.59
CA TYR A 785 -6.78 7.01 13.58
C TYR A 785 -7.34 7.66 12.31
N SER A 786 -6.99 7.08 11.16
CA SER A 786 -7.54 7.51 9.87
C SER A 786 -9.05 7.26 9.81
N ILE A 787 -9.82 8.26 9.40
CA ILE A 787 -11.26 8.17 9.12
C ILE A 787 -11.45 7.58 7.72
N GLY A 788 -12.40 6.64 7.58
CA GLY A 788 -12.70 5.98 6.30
C GLY A 788 -11.88 4.71 6.04
N ALA A 789 -11.97 4.19 4.82
CA ALA A 789 -11.50 2.85 4.45
C ALA A 789 -9.99 2.69 4.33
N PHE A 790 -9.27 3.79 4.10
CA PHE A 790 -7.81 3.80 3.94
C PHE A 790 -7.12 4.25 5.21
N GLU A 791 -5.93 3.71 5.44
CA GLU A 791 -4.97 4.33 6.33
C GLU A 791 -4.27 5.45 5.56
N TYR A 792 -4.22 6.63 6.17
CA TYR A 792 -3.53 7.77 5.63
C TYR A 792 -2.24 7.99 6.41
N ASN A 793 -1.08 7.85 5.75
CA ASN A 793 0.25 7.97 6.38
C ASN A 793 1.02 9.22 5.92
N GLY A 794 0.31 10.21 5.35
CA GLY A 794 0.92 11.42 4.77
C GLY A 794 0.75 12.67 5.62
N ASN A 795 1.34 13.77 5.19
CA ASN A 795 1.05 15.07 5.79
C ASN A 795 -0.25 15.62 5.22
N CYS A 796 -1.17 16.01 6.10
CA CYS A 796 -2.40 16.71 5.78
C CYS A 796 -2.24 18.23 5.97
N VAL A 797 -3.18 18.99 5.43
CA VAL A 797 -3.27 20.44 5.66
C VAL A 797 -3.82 20.68 7.08
N PRO A 798 -3.21 21.55 7.91
CA PRO A 798 -3.66 21.84 9.26
C PRO A 798 -5.14 22.19 9.40
#